data_AF-A0A972CMU9-F1
#
_entry.id   AF-A0A972CMU9-F1
#
_cell.length_a   1.000
_cell.length_b   1.000
_cell.length_c   1.000
_cell.angle_alpha   90.00
_cell.angle_beta   90.00
_cell.angle_gamma   90.00
#
_symmetry.space_group_name_H-M   'P 1'
#
loop_
_entity.id
_entity.type
_entity.pdbx_description
1 polymer ?
#
loop_
_entity_poly.entity_id
_entity_poly.type
_entity_poly.pdbx_seq_one_letter_code
_entity_poly.pdbx_strand_id
1 'polypeptide(L)'
;MRVSNKMIYSNFSYNFMKLEESIYKKTNQVSTGRRIQQPSDDPVGTARAMDFRSRTAEILQYIDNSEQAISWLNCTDDALMTLTNYLQRVRELVIAGTNGTLTVEAREAYANEIDVIRDGIMQVANTNIDNRFIFGGEKYLNPPYQYRTKVTGDAINFQLNPIVITDRNNMLDIKLDNGEFVTIRLTPKTYDGSPGNTLDDLANDIQLKLHYAGFDTPVYVKATPDNRLEFYAGTYPSDGIHTLVLRDGPAVKEVGKARGGAADQITLGMSAIAADDYYNGWQIKIIEGTGVGQIRTIGAYTDDRVATVTEDWGIEPDHTSVYQLLPPLEGTAAITNGGSTISLSPASDVENFYVGMEIEIYDEKRGIYESHLITGYDELTHEVTIGDSWGVTGNFKYRIKPHLEGQAVSFGANSIQLEASASMIDDFYVGASITVTNPDGSTETKLITGYEYDDTATPPTYTITVKGNWTTNVTAGSTYKISDTALAQLGFDNRATTKELLGYEVEPLIKVLAKYPEMGTVQSFTAGTPSVLTLGDGASAENDYYNNWTIKIIEPSGAVYTDRILAYNGATREAQLSITTISPGARYELVPPLDGEVGSNPVNANQIQLDTNASRTDDFYVGMPITITDGQGKSQTRIITDYDGTTGIATLDSAWGNPPPIAGSKYSIDAHSYINANNKFRIKVGNELTQEISLNGGSYNIREFARMIEEKIRARGGEYANVRVEATPDNRLRIFHQDELNNPLSITLFSGNEADALWIMGFADGVSSDTETPNYEGNKGYIEYEISTSMEIQINVIGDKLFDPIFQHLAKISQDLRANNIEALSGEDLYNIRLDIDKVLVTQGEVGAKVNRLEKGIDRLKSLNENLTKLLSNVEDVDITKAILELRMQETAYQAALQSAGRIMPMTLLDYLR
;
A
#
# COMPACT_ATOMS: atom_id res chain seq x y z
N MET A 1 77.63 -52.04 -40.55
CA MET A 1 76.88 -51.85 -39.29
C MET A 1 76.50 -53.23 -38.75
N ARG A 2 77.04 -53.65 -37.59
CA ARG A 2 76.64 -54.91 -36.96
C ARG A 2 75.35 -54.68 -36.19
N VAL A 3 74.23 -55.21 -36.69
CA VAL A 3 73.01 -55.41 -35.89
C VAL A 3 73.37 -56.40 -34.78
N SER A 4 73.37 -55.99 -33.51
CA SER A 4 73.68 -56.89 -32.40
C SER A 4 72.43 -57.71 -32.00
N ASN A 5 72.61 -58.94 -31.51
CA ASN A 5 71.52 -59.76 -30.97
C ASN A 5 70.67 -59.02 -29.91
N LYS A 6 71.28 -58.07 -29.19
CA LYS A 6 70.57 -57.20 -28.24
C LYS A 6 69.54 -56.31 -28.93
N MET A 7 69.82 -55.81 -30.14
CA MET A 7 68.90 -54.98 -30.91
C MET A 7 67.73 -55.79 -31.50
N ILE A 8 67.97 -57.05 -31.91
CA ILE A 8 66.92 -57.97 -32.36
C ILE A 8 66.01 -58.33 -31.20
N TYR A 9 66.58 -58.65 -30.04
CA TYR A 9 65.82 -58.96 -28.82
C TYR A 9 65.00 -57.76 -28.33
N SER A 10 65.60 -56.55 -28.29
CA SER A 10 64.88 -55.33 -27.91
C SER A 10 63.74 -54.99 -28.88
N ASN A 11 63.94 -55.15 -30.19
CA ASN A 11 62.88 -54.97 -31.18
C ASN A 11 61.77 -56.02 -31.03
N PHE A 12 62.14 -57.28 -30.73
CA PHE A 12 61.17 -58.34 -30.50
C PHE A 12 60.34 -58.11 -29.24
N SER A 13 60.97 -57.81 -28.10
CA SER A 13 60.26 -57.45 -26.86
C SER A 13 59.36 -56.22 -27.06
N TYR A 14 59.82 -55.21 -27.79
CA TYR A 14 58.99 -54.04 -28.11
C TYR A 14 57.74 -54.41 -28.93
N ASN A 15 57.89 -55.24 -29.96
CA ASN A 15 56.76 -55.71 -30.76
C ASN A 15 55.82 -56.62 -29.97
N PHE A 16 56.36 -57.42 -29.05
CA PHE A 16 55.58 -58.28 -28.16
C PHE A 16 54.74 -57.48 -27.18
N MET A 17 55.36 -56.51 -26.49
CA MET A 17 54.67 -55.59 -25.59
C MET A 17 53.57 -54.82 -26.33
N LYS A 18 53.79 -54.44 -27.60
CA LYS A 18 52.77 -53.82 -28.45
C LYS A 18 51.59 -54.74 -28.78
N LEU A 19 51.83 -56.03 -29.03
CA LEU A 19 50.75 -57.00 -29.28
C LEU A 19 49.92 -57.25 -28.02
N GLU A 20 50.58 -57.37 -26.87
CA GLU A 20 49.93 -57.56 -25.58
C GLU A 20 49.07 -56.34 -25.20
N GLU A 21 49.60 -55.12 -25.38
CA GLU A 21 48.86 -53.87 -25.20
C GLU A 21 47.63 -53.80 -26.13
N SER A 22 47.79 -54.21 -27.40
CA SER A 22 46.71 -54.20 -28.37
C SER A 22 45.60 -55.20 -28.03
N ILE A 23 45.96 -56.42 -27.59
CA ILE A 23 44.99 -57.42 -27.11
C ILE A 23 44.22 -56.85 -25.92
N TYR A 24 44.90 -56.31 -24.91
CA TYR A 24 44.26 -55.71 -23.75
C TYR A 24 43.26 -54.62 -24.13
N LYS A 25 43.64 -53.72 -25.04
CA LYS A 25 42.77 -52.67 -25.55
C LYS A 25 41.53 -53.24 -26.27
N LYS A 26 41.70 -54.23 -27.16
CA LYS A 26 40.58 -54.87 -27.86
C LYS A 26 39.67 -55.67 -26.93
N THR A 27 40.21 -56.37 -25.94
CA THR A 27 39.43 -57.05 -24.90
C THR A 27 38.56 -56.05 -24.13
N ASN A 28 39.12 -54.91 -23.72
CA ASN A 28 38.34 -53.88 -23.04
C ASN A 28 37.27 -53.26 -23.96
N GLN A 29 37.55 -53.07 -25.25
CA GLN A 29 36.56 -52.54 -26.20
C GLN A 29 35.38 -53.50 -26.37
N VAL A 30 35.65 -54.81 -26.48
CA VAL A 30 34.63 -55.85 -26.54
C VAL A 30 33.86 -55.94 -25.22
N SER A 31 34.52 -55.81 -24.07
CA SER A 31 33.88 -55.90 -22.76
C SER A 31 33.01 -54.69 -22.43
N THR A 32 33.43 -53.49 -22.80
CA THR A 32 32.71 -52.24 -22.48
C THR A 32 31.70 -51.84 -23.55
N GLY A 33 31.79 -52.43 -24.75
CA GLY A 33 31.01 -52.01 -25.93
C GLY A 33 31.41 -50.66 -26.49
N ARG A 34 32.46 -50.02 -25.93
CA ARG A 34 32.88 -48.67 -26.28
C ARG A 34 34.18 -48.71 -27.07
N ARG A 35 34.19 -48.01 -28.20
CA ARG A 35 35.38 -47.77 -29.04
C ARG A 35 36.36 -46.83 -28.35
N ILE A 36 35.86 -45.80 -27.67
CA ILE A 36 36.67 -44.78 -26.97
C ILE A 36 36.63 -45.07 -25.46
N GLN A 37 37.77 -45.40 -24.85
CA GLN A 37 37.86 -45.62 -23.40
C GLN A 37 38.64 -44.53 -22.68
N GLN A 38 39.65 -43.98 -23.36
CA GLN A 38 40.50 -42.93 -22.85
C GLN A 38 40.57 -41.79 -23.89
N PRO A 39 40.70 -40.53 -23.47
CA PRO A 39 40.79 -39.39 -24.39
C PRO A 39 41.92 -39.49 -25.41
N SER A 40 42.99 -40.23 -25.09
CA SER A 40 44.12 -40.48 -25.99
C SER A 40 43.79 -41.43 -27.16
N ASP A 41 42.71 -42.21 -27.09
CA ASP A 41 42.33 -43.14 -28.16
C ASP A 41 41.78 -42.41 -29.39
N ASP A 42 40.97 -41.36 -29.17
CA ASP A 42 40.39 -40.49 -30.19
C ASP A 42 40.03 -39.15 -29.55
N PRO A 43 40.95 -38.17 -29.53
CA PRO A 43 40.71 -36.88 -28.87
C PRO A 43 39.52 -36.12 -29.47
N VAL A 44 39.29 -36.24 -30.79
CA VAL A 44 38.20 -35.55 -31.49
C VAL A 44 36.87 -36.23 -31.21
N GLY A 45 36.83 -37.57 -31.26
CA GLY A 45 35.66 -38.35 -30.88
C GLY A 45 35.29 -38.14 -29.41
N THR A 46 36.28 -38.06 -28.52
CA THR A 46 36.08 -37.80 -27.09
C THR A 46 35.45 -36.42 -26.86
N ALA A 47 35.96 -35.37 -27.52
CA ALA A 47 35.40 -34.03 -27.41
C ALA A 47 33.94 -33.97 -27.87
N ARG A 48 33.60 -34.65 -28.99
CA ARG A 48 32.21 -34.75 -29.48
C ARG A 48 31.31 -35.55 -28.52
N ALA A 49 31.79 -36.68 -27.99
CA ALA A 49 31.04 -37.47 -27.03
C ALA A 49 30.78 -36.69 -25.73
N MET A 50 31.74 -35.88 -25.27
CA MET A 50 31.57 -34.98 -24.12
C MET A 50 30.54 -33.88 -24.40
N ASP A 51 30.60 -33.23 -25.56
CA ASP A 51 29.60 -32.23 -25.97
C ASP A 51 28.18 -32.82 -26.02
N PHE A 52 28.01 -34.00 -26.65
CA PHE A 52 26.70 -34.66 -26.69
C PHE A 52 26.20 -35.07 -25.30
N ARG A 53 27.07 -35.56 -24.41
CA ARG A 53 26.69 -35.86 -23.02
C ARG A 53 26.26 -34.63 -22.25
N SER A 54 26.98 -33.51 -22.39
CA SER A 54 26.60 -32.24 -21.76
C SER A 54 25.22 -31.80 -22.22
N ARG A 55 25.00 -31.78 -23.55
CA ARG A 55 23.70 -31.42 -24.14
C ARG A 55 22.58 -32.35 -23.71
N THR A 56 22.82 -33.66 -23.64
CA THR A 56 21.83 -34.62 -23.14
C THR A 56 21.48 -34.34 -21.67
N ALA A 57 22.46 -34.05 -20.82
CA ALA A 57 22.20 -33.71 -19.42
C ALA A 57 21.39 -32.41 -19.28
N GLU A 58 21.72 -31.38 -20.07
CA GLU A 58 20.95 -30.12 -20.13
C GLU A 58 19.51 -30.36 -20.57
N ILE A 59 19.30 -31.16 -21.63
CA ILE A 59 17.95 -31.47 -22.13
C ILE A 59 17.13 -32.25 -21.10
N LEU A 60 17.74 -33.20 -20.39
CA LEU A 60 17.06 -33.93 -19.33
C LEU A 60 16.63 -32.98 -18.21
N GLN A 61 17.48 -32.03 -17.80
CA GLN A 61 17.10 -31.01 -16.83
C GLN A 61 15.92 -30.15 -17.31
N TYR A 62 15.89 -29.75 -18.59
CA TYR A 62 14.77 -29.00 -19.15
C TYR A 62 13.47 -29.81 -19.18
N ILE A 63 13.55 -31.12 -19.43
CA ILE A 63 12.38 -32.02 -19.35
C ILE A 63 11.88 -32.07 -17.91
N ASP A 64 12.76 -32.29 -16.93
CA ASP A 64 12.40 -32.36 -15.51
C ASP A 64 11.79 -31.04 -14.99
N ASN A 65 12.34 -29.89 -15.42
CA ASN A 65 11.79 -28.58 -15.11
C ASN A 65 10.40 -28.40 -15.75
N SER A 66 10.24 -28.79 -17.02
CA SER A 66 8.96 -28.68 -17.73
C SER A 66 7.88 -29.58 -17.12
N GLU A 67 8.23 -30.78 -16.68
CA GLU A 67 7.31 -31.71 -16.02
C GLU A 67 6.85 -31.17 -14.65
N GLN A 68 7.75 -30.56 -13.86
CA GLN A 68 7.39 -29.86 -12.63
C GLN A 68 6.48 -28.65 -12.88
N ALA A 69 6.78 -27.86 -13.92
CA ALA A 69 5.95 -26.74 -14.34
C ALA A 69 4.52 -27.18 -14.73
N ILE A 70 4.40 -28.30 -15.47
CA ILE A 70 3.09 -28.90 -15.79
C ILE A 70 2.36 -29.33 -14.52
N SER A 71 3.04 -29.97 -13.57
CA SER A 71 2.42 -30.38 -12.30
C SER A 71 1.85 -29.19 -11.52
N TRP A 72 2.59 -28.08 -11.47
CA TRP A 72 2.12 -26.84 -10.82
C TRP A 72 0.91 -26.24 -11.54
N LEU A 73 0.99 -26.16 -12.88
CA LEU A 73 -0.08 -25.59 -13.70
C LEU A 73 -1.35 -26.43 -13.68
N ASN A 74 -1.25 -27.76 -13.64
CA ASN A 74 -2.41 -28.65 -13.49
C ASN A 74 -3.08 -28.48 -12.13
N CYS A 75 -2.29 -28.36 -11.05
CA CYS A 75 -2.83 -28.06 -9.72
C CYS A 75 -3.54 -26.69 -9.70
N THR A 76 -3.00 -25.71 -10.43
CA THR A 76 -3.64 -24.40 -10.61
C THR A 76 -4.96 -24.53 -11.40
N ASP A 77 -4.97 -25.29 -12.50
CA ASP A 77 -6.17 -25.54 -13.31
C ASP A 77 -7.28 -26.23 -12.49
N ASP A 78 -6.94 -27.25 -11.69
CA ASP A 78 -7.88 -27.93 -10.79
C ASP A 78 -8.49 -26.98 -9.75
N ALA A 79 -7.66 -26.09 -9.19
CA ALA A 79 -8.11 -25.06 -8.26
C ALA A 79 -9.06 -24.05 -8.93
N LEU A 80 -8.73 -23.57 -10.14
CA LEU A 80 -9.58 -22.65 -10.92
C LEU A 80 -10.90 -23.28 -11.36
N MET A 81 -10.90 -24.58 -11.70
CA MET A 81 -12.12 -25.33 -11.99
C MET A 81 -13.02 -25.41 -10.76
N THR A 82 -12.43 -25.68 -9.58
CA THR A 82 -13.17 -25.71 -8.31
C THR A 82 -13.75 -24.34 -7.97
N LEU A 83 -12.97 -23.28 -8.13
CA LEU A 83 -13.42 -21.89 -7.97
C LEU A 83 -14.59 -21.55 -8.90
N THR A 84 -14.51 -21.95 -10.18
CA THR A 84 -15.58 -21.74 -11.16
C THR A 84 -16.89 -22.39 -10.72
N ASN A 85 -16.83 -23.63 -10.21
CA ASN A 85 -18.02 -24.32 -9.70
C ASN A 85 -18.64 -23.61 -8.50
N TYR A 86 -17.82 -23.08 -7.59
CA TYR A 86 -18.31 -22.28 -6.46
C TYR A 86 -18.99 -20.99 -6.91
N LEU A 87 -18.38 -20.24 -7.84
CA LEU A 87 -18.97 -19.00 -8.37
C LEU A 87 -20.26 -19.26 -9.15
N GLN A 88 -20.35 -20.38 -9.89
CA GLN A 88 -21.59 -20.80 -10.53
C GLN A 88 -22.69 -21.08 -9.50
N ARG A 89 -22.36 -21.73 -8.38
CA ARG A 89 -23.31 -21.95 -7.28
C ARG A 89 -23.77 -20.64 -6.65
N VAL A 90 -22.86 -19.70 -6.40
CA VAL A 90 -23.21 -18.36 -5.91
C VAL A 90 -24.16 -17.67 -6.88
N ARG A 91 -23.87 -17.70 -8.18
CA ARG A 91 -24.75 -17.13 -9.20
C ARG A 91 -26.16 -17.72 -9.16
N GLU A 92 -26.31 -19.02 -8.96
CA GLU A 92 -27.62 -19.67 -8.78
C GLU A 92 -28.36 -19.13 -7.55
N LEU A 93 -27.66 -18.97 -6.42
CA LEU A 93 -28.22 -18.46 -5.16
C LEU A 93 -28.64 -16.99 -5.29
N VAL A 94 -27.85 -16.16 -5.96
CA VAL A 94 -28.21 -14.75 -6.24
C VAL A 94 -29.47 -14.69 -7.10
N ILE A 95 -29.53 -15.45 -8.21
CA ILE A 95 -30.73 -15.51 -9.06
C ILE A 95 -31.95 -15.97 -8.24
N ALA A 96 -31.81 -16.98 -7.37
CA ALA A 96 -32.89 -17.42 -6.51
C ALA A 96 -33.31 -16.34 -5.49
N GLY A 97 -32.34 -15.58 -4.96
CA GLY A 97 -32.54 -14.48 -4.02
C GLY A 97 -33.24 -13.26 -4.61
N THR A 98 -33.11 -13.01 -5.92
CA THR A 98 -33.81 -11.91 -6.63
C THR A 98 -35.32 -12.10 -6.70
N ASN A 99 -35.85 -13.29 -6.35
CA ASN A 99 -37.29 -13.52 -6.34
C ASN A 99 -37.96 -12.69 -5.24
N GLY A 100 -38.73 -11.67 -5.65
CA GLY A 100 -39.46 -10.77 -4.74
C GLY A 100 -40.54 -11.44 -3.88
N THR A 101 -40.90 -12.70 -4.16
CA THR A 101 -41.84 -13.50 -3.36
C THR A 101 -41.18 -14.36 -2.28
N LEU A 102 -39.84 -14.37 -2.19
CA LEU A 102 -39.08 -15.14 -1.19
C LEU A 102 -39.22 -14.51 0.21
N THR A 103 -39.24 -15.36 1.25
CA THR A 103 -39.26 -14.88 2.66
C THR A 103 -37.87 -14.40 3.09
N VAL A 104 -37.82 -13.59 4.15
CA VAL A 104 -36.56 -13.06 4.70
C VAL A 104 -35.70 -14.21 5.25
N GLU A 105 -36.31 -15.19 5.93
CA GLU A 105 -35.61 -16.36 6.46
C GLU A 105 -34.98 -17.22 5.35
N ALA A 106 -35.64 -17.31 4.19
CA ALA A 106 -35.10 -18.03 3.05
C ALA A 106 -33.93 -17.30 2.38
N ARG A 107 -33.94 -15.95 2.35
CA ARG A 107 -32.79 -15.17 1.85
C ARG A 107 -31.60 -15.24 2.80
N GLU A 108 -31.85 -15.22 4.11
CA GLU A 108 -30.83 -15.40 5.13
C GLU A 108 -30.15 -16.78 5.01
N ALA A 109 -30.92 -17.83 4.72
CA ALA A 109 -30.36 -19.16 4.45
C ALA A 109 -29.44 -19.19 3.22
N TYR A 110 -29.77 -18.45 2.15
CA TYR A 110 -28.89 -18.31 0.99
C TYR A 110 -27.63 -17.51 1.29
N ALA A 111 -27.73 -16.43 2.07
CA ALA A 111 -26.56 -15.66 2.51
C ALA A 111 -25.60 -16.56 3.30
N ASN A 112 -26.12 -17.36 4.24
CA ASN A 112 -25.31 -18.31 5.01
C ASN A 112 -24.65 -19.38 4.12
N GLU A 113 -25.32 -19.86 3.06
CA GLU A 113 -24.70 -20.77 2.09
C GLU A 113 -23.56 -20.09 1.31
N ILE A 114 -23.72 -18.81 0.96
CA ILE A 114 -22.67 -18.02 0.30
C ILE A 114 -21.46 -17.81 1.23
N ASP A 115 -21.67 -17.60 2.52
CA ASP A 115 -20.57 -17.50 3.48
C ASP A 115 -19.77 -18.81 3.59
N VAL A 116 -20.46 -19.97 3.56
CA VAL A 116 -19.81 -21.28 3.52
C VAL A 116 -19.06 -21.50 2.20
N ILE A 117 -19.61 -21.03 1.08
CA ILE A 117 -18.91 -21.07 -0.21
C ILE A 117 -17.67 -20.17 -0.19
N ARG A 118 -17.75 -18.99 0.43
CA ARG A 118 -16.63 -18.08 0.63
C ARG A 118 -15.49 -18.76 1.40
N ASP A 119 -15.80 -19.49 2.47
CA ASP A 119 -14.82 -20.31 3.21
C ASP A 119 -14.22 -21.42 2.34
N GLY A 120 -15.02 -22.06 1.49
CA GLY A 120 -14.56 -23.03 0.51
C GLY A 120 -13.59 -22.41 -0.51
N ILE A 121 -13.90 -21.21 -1.01
CA ILE A 121 -13.02 -20.45 -1.92
C ILE A 121 -11.73 -20.05 -1.22
N MET A 122 -11.74 -19.73 0.08
CA MET A 122 -10.52 -19.49 0.85
C MET A 122 -9.64 -20.75 0.93
N GLN A 123 -10.22 -21.94 1.05
CA GLN A 123 -9.45 -23.18 0.98
C GLN A 123 -8.82 -23.37 -0.41
N VAL A 124 -9.54 -23.05 -1.48
CA VAL A 124 -9.02 -23.08 -2.85
C VAL A 124 -7.87 -22.07 -3.01
N ALA A 125 -8.02 -20.85 -2.49
CA ALA A 125 -6.98 -19.82 -2.51
C ALA A 125 -5.73 -20.22 -1.73
N ASN A 126 -5.87 -21.11 -0.74
CA ASN A 126 -4.79 -21.71 0.04
C ASN A 126 -4.36 -23.10 -0.47
N THR A 127 -4.62 -23.43 -1.74
CA THR A 127 -4.13 -24.68 -2.34
C THR A 127 -2.60 -24.74 -2.30
N ASN A 128 -2.05 -25.89 -1.93
CA ASN A 128 -0.61 -26.11 -1.87
C ASN A 128 -0.19 -27.38 -2.62
N ILE A 129 1.05 -27.36 -3.11
CA ILE A 129 1.75 -28.50 -3.69
C ILE A 129 3.11 -28.62 -3.01
N ASP A 130 3.43 -29.78 -2.43
CA ASP A 130 4.70 -30.04 -1.74
C ASP A 130 5.10 -28.95 -0.70
N ASN A 131 4.13 -28.52 0.13
CA ASN A 131 4.26 -27.40 1.09
C ASN A 131 4.55 -26.03 0.47
N ARG A 132 4.22 -25.83 -0.81
CA ARG A 132 4.28 -24.54 -1.49
C ARG A 132 2.88 -24.09 -1.88
N PHE A 133 2.43 -22.97 -1.35
CA PHE A 133 1.15 -22.37 -1.70
C PHE A 133 1.19 -21.77 -3.10
N ILE A 134 0.30 -22.24 -3.98
CA ILE A 134 0.40 -21.96 -5.43
C ILE A 134 0.04 -20.52 -5.80
N PHE A 135 -0.77 -19.85 -4.97
CA PHE A 135 -1.25 -18.48 -5.17
C PHE A 135 -0.50 -17.42 -4.34
N GLY A 136 0.50 -17.83 -3.53
CA GLY A 136 1.22 -16.93 -2.61
C GLY A 136 2.42 -16.16 -3.20
N GLY A 137 2.66 -16.30 -4.51
CA GLY A 137 3.87 -15.76 -5.14
C GLY A 137 5.12 -16.49 -4.68
N GLU A 138 6.22 -15.76 -4.50
CA GLU A 138 7.47 -16.27 -3.92
C GLU A 138 7.36 -16.52 -2.40
N LYS A 139 6.36 -15.93 -1.72
CA LYS A 139 6.04 -16.21 -0.30
C LYS A 139 5.23 -17.52 -0.16
N TYR A 140 5.68 -18.59 -0.81
CA TYR A 140 4.93 -19.84 -0.90
C TYR A 140 4.99 -20.72 0.37
N LEU A 141 5.71 -20.35 1.43
CA LEU A 141 5.82 -21.18 2.65
C LEU A 141 4.69 -20.97 3.65
N ASN A 142 3.95 -19.86 3.52
CA ASN A 142 2.85 -19.50 4.42
C ASN A 142 1.53 -19.46 3.65
N PRO A 143 0.38 -19.77 4.29
CA PRO A 143 -0.93 -19.65 3.66
C PRO A 143 -1.15 -18.21 3.16
N PRO A 144 -1.44 -18.00 1.86
CA PRO A 144 -1.60 -16.68 1.28
C PRO A 144 -2.89 -15.98 1.69
N TYR A 145 -3.92 -16.72 2.14
CA TYR A 145 -5.18 -16.14 2.57
C TYR A 145 -5.51 -16.54 4.01
N GLN A 146 -5.75 -15.57 4.88
CA GLN A 146 -6.15 -15.82 6.27
C GLN A 146 -7.23 -14.84 6.72
N TYR A 147 -8.12 -15.30 7.59
CA TYR A 147 -8.99 -14.42 8.37
C TYR A 147 -8.19 -13.81 9.52
N ARG A 148 -8.44 -12.53 9.80
CA ARG A 148 -7.78 -11.81 10.88
C ARG A 148 -8.28 -12.31 12.25
N THR A 149 -7.37 -12.76 13.12
CA THR A 149 -7.67 -13.23 14.50
C THR A 149 -8.22 -12.09 15.34
N LYS A 150 -9.40 -12.26 15.94
CA LYS A 150 -10.05 -11.24 16.78
C LYS A 150 -9.44 -11.25 18.18
N VAL A 151 -8.98 -10.09 18.65
CA VAL A 151 -8.72 -9.86 20.07
C VAL A 151 -10.00 -9.33 20.72
N THR A 152 -10.32 -9.79 21.92
CA THR A 152 -11.40 -9.26 22.77
C THR A 152 -10.89 -9.15 24.20
N GLY A 153 -11.29 -8.14 24.96
CA GLY A 153 -10.88 -8.02 26.36
C GLY A 153 -11.81 -7.13 27.18
N ASP A 154 -11.48 -6.96 28.46
CA ASP A 154 -12.22 -6.08 29.36
C ASP A 154 -12.08 -4.61 28.94
N ALA A 155 -13.20 -3.89 28.96
CA ALA A 155 -13.19 -2.43 28.89
C ALA A 155 -12.88 -1.84 30.27
N ILE A 156 -11.60 -1.62 30.57
CA ILE A 156 -11.19 -0.93 31.80
C ILE A 156 -11.17 0.58 31.55
N ASN A 157 -12.08 1.32 32.19
CA ASN A 157 -12.10 2.77 32.13
C ASN A 157 -10.96 3.35 32.98
N PHE A 158 -9.84 3.71 32.36
CA PHE A 158 -8.84 4.55 33.02
C PHE A 158 -9.18 6.02 32.78
N GLN A 159 -9.20 6.85 33.83
CA GLN A 159 -9.29 8.29 33.68
C GLN A 159 -8.03 8.79 32.95
N LEU A 160 -8.20 9.60 31.91
CA LEU A 160 -7.08 10.23 31.21
C LEU A 160 -6.36 11.18 32.18
N ASN A 161 -5.11 10.83 32.47
CA ASN A 161 -4.09 11.56 33.20
C ASN A 161 -4.47 12.12 34.61
N PRO A 162 -3.90 11.58 35.71
CA PRO A 162 -3.02 10.41 35.74
C PRO A 162 -3.81 9.10 35.64
N ILE A 163 -3.32 8.15 34.85
CA ILE A 163 -3.82 6.78 34.87
C ILE A 163 -3.28 6.10 36.13
N VAL A 164 -4.16 5.67 37.03
CA VAL A 164 -3.77 5.04 38.30
C VAL A 164 -4.15 3.55 38.30
N ILE A 165 -3.13 2.69 38.29
CA ILE A 165 -3.26 1.25 38.52
C ILE A 165 -3.09 0.99 40.03
N THR A 166 -4.09 0.35 40.61
CA THR A 166 -4.19 -0.02 42.04
C THR A 166 -4.45 -1.52 42.16
N ASP A 167 -4.35 -2.08 43.36
CA ASP A 167 -4.70 -3.49 43.60
C ASP A 167 -6.18 -3.84 43.34
N ARG A 168 -7.04 -2.85 43.07
CA ARG A 168 -8.47 -3.04 42.78
C ARG A 168 -8.82 -3.05 41.29
N ASN A 169 -7.93 -2.54 40.42
CA ASN A 169 -8.17 -2.41 38.98
C ASN A 169 -6.96 -2.89 38.15
N ASN A 170 -6.13 -3.77 38.71
CA ASN A 170 -4.92 -4.28 38.06
C ASN A 170 -5.10 -5.64 37.36
N MET A 171 -6.32 -6.11 37.14
CA MET A 171 -6.61 -7.32 36.38
C MET A 171 -7.20 -6.90 35.03
N LEU A 172 -6.70 -7.50 33.95
CA LEU A 172 -7.21 -7.29 32.59
C LEU A 172 -7.43 -8.66 31.94
N ASP A 173 -8.67 -8.96 31.56
CA ASP A 173 -8.99 -10.20 30.84
C ASP A 173 -8.91 -9.99 29.33
N ILE A 174 -8.26 -10.92 28.62
CA ILE A 174 -8.08 -10.88 27.17
C ILE A 174 -8.32 -12.27 26.58
N LYS A 175 -9.01 -12.34 25.46
CA LYS A 175 -9.39 -13.56 24.73
C LYS A 175 -9.10 -13.40 23.24
N LEU A 176 -8.65 -14.47 22.61
CA LEU A 176 -8.53 -14.59 21.15
C LEU A 176 -9.72 -15.38 20.58
N ASP A 177 -10.32 -14.88 19.50
CA ASP A 177 -11.44 -15.49 18.78
C ASP A 177 -12.52 -16.06 19.72
N ASN A 178 -12.81 -17.36 19.63
CA ASN A 178 -13.75 -18.09 20.47
C ASN A 178 -13.08 -18.78 21.68
N GLY A 179 -11.79 -18.50 21.96
CA GLY A 179 -11.01 -19.09 23.06
C GLY A 179 -11.46 -18.72 24.48
N GLU A 180 -10.68 -19.10 25.50
CA GLU A 180 -10.97 -18.69 26.88
C GLU A 180 -10.35 -17.31 27.20
N PHE A 181 -10.92 -16.59 28.18
CA PHE A 181 -10.33 -15.38 28.71
C PHE A 181 -9.07 -15.72 29.52
N VAL A 182 -7.99 -15.02 29.23
CA VAL A 182 -6.72 -15.06 29.93
C VAL A 182 -6.54 -13.76 30.69
N THR A 183 -6.46 -13.85 32.02
CA THR A 183 -6.29 -12.68 32.89
C THR A 183 -4.82 -12.34 33.08
N ILE A 184 -4.42 -11.11 32.75
CA ILE A 184 -3.12 -10.56 33.11
C ILE A 184 -3.22 -9.64 34.33
N ARG A 185 -2.19 -9.64 35.18
CA ARG A 185 -2.13 -8.81 36.39
C ARG A 185 -1.03 -7.74 36.30
N LEU A 186 -1.44 -6.48 36.28
CA LEU A 186 -0.59 -5.30 36.25
C LEU A 186 -0.03 -4.97 37.65
N THR A 187 1.11 -4.30 37.69
CA THR A 187 1.70 -3.80 38.95
C THR A 187 1.07 -2.44 39.28
N PRO A 188 0.66 -2.18 40.54
CA PRO A 188 0.18 -0.85 40.92
C PRO A 188 1.20 0.25 40.61
N LYS A 189 0.80 1.24 39.82
CA LYS A 189 1.64 2.34 39.33
C LYS A 189 0.76 3.49 38.81
N THR A 190 1.29 4.70 38.86
CA THR A 190 0.65 5.90 38.32
C THR A 190 1.38 6.35 37.04
N TYR A 191 0.62 6.60 35.98
CA TYR A 191 1.11 7.11 34.70
C TYR A 191 0.55 8.51 34.48
N ASP A 192 1.37 9.52 34.76
CA ASP A 192 1.02 10.95 34.78
C ASP A 192 1.55 11.72 33.56
N GLY A 193 2.22 11.03 32.64
CA GLY A 193 2.87 11.64 31.47
C GLY A 193 4.28 12.17 31.74
N SER A 194 4.79 12.06 32.96
CA SER A 194 6.19 12.36 33.24
C SER A 194 7.13 11.34 32.56
N PRO A 195 8.39 11.71 32.26
CA PRO A 195 9.35 10.76 31.67
C PRO A 195 9.46 9.48 32.51
N GLY A 196 9.10 8.32 31.92
CA GLY A 196 9.08 7.00 32.58
C GLY A 196 7.73 6.58 33.20
N ASN A 197 6.73 7.47 33.15
CA ASN A 197 5.34 7.25 33.58
C ASN A 197 4.36 7.71 32.49
N THR A 198 4.69 7.47 31.22
CA THR A 198 3.86 7.81 30.06
C THR A 198 2.86 6.70 29.71
N LEU A 199 1.92 6.96 28.81
CA LEU A 199 1.03 5.92 28.28
C LEU A 199 1.82 4.83 27.51
N ASP A 200 2.91 5.22 26.83
CA ASP A 200 3.85 4.28 26.21
C ASP A 200 4.47 3.35 27.27
N ASP A 201 4.79 3.88 28.46
CA ASP A 201 5.31 3.07 29.57
C ASP A 201 4.25 2.10 30.13
N LEU A 202 2.97 2.50 30.15
CA LEU A 202 1.86 1.60 30.51
C LEU A 202 1.69 0.49 29.47
N ALA A 203 1.74 0.81 28.18
CA ALA A 203 1.69 -0.19 27.11
C ALA A 203 2.86 -1.18 27.23
N ASN A 204 4.07 -0.70 27.52
CA ASN A 204 5.23 -1.58 27.76
C ASN A 204 5.04 -2.50 28.98
N ASP A 205 4.49 -1.97 30.08
CA ASP A 205 4.22 -2.76 31.28
C ASP A 205 3.14 -3.84 31.02
N ILE A 206 2.12 -3.53 30.22
CA ILE A 206 1.09 -4.48 29.76
C ILE A 206 1.71 -5.52 28.81
N GLN A 207 2.53 -5.09 27.85
CA GLN A 207 3.20 -5.97 26.87
C GLN A 207 4.05 -7.03 27.55
N LEU A 208 4.76 -6.65 28.63
CA LEU A 208 5.54 -7.58 29.42
C LEU A 208 4.66 -8.68 30.05
N LYS A 209 3.46 -8.34 30.51
CA LYS A 209 2.52 -9.31 31.08
C LYS A 209 1.91 -10.22 30.02
N LEU A 210 1.57 -9.70 28.84
CA LEU A 210 1.07 -10.48 27.71
C LEU A 210 2.06 -11.54 27.24
N HIS A 211 3.36 -11.19 27.20
CA HIS A 211 4.41 -12.12 26.79
C HIS A 211 4.46 -13.38 27.67
N TYR A 212 4.11 -13.26 28.96
CA TYR A 212 4.07 -14.37 29.90
C TYR A 212 2.69 -14.99 30.09
N ALA A 213 1.67 -14.52 29.36
CA ALA A 213 0.28 -14.98 29.49
C ALA A 213 -0.01 -16.32 28.79
N GLY A 214 0.88 -16.77 27.90
CA GLY A 214 0.82 -18.12 27.30
C GLY A 214 -0.16 -18.30 26.14
N PHE A 215 -0.46 -17.24 25.37
CA PHE A 215 -1.25 -17.36 24.14
C PHE A 215 -0.51 -18.16 23.05
N ASP A 216 -1.23 -19.01 22.32
CA ASP A 216 -0.69 -19.75 21.16
C ASP A 216 -0.33 -18.81 19.99
N THR A 217 -1.11 -17.76 19.79
CA THR A 217 -0.83 -16.64 18.88
C THR A 217 -0.30 -15.46 19.68
N PRO A 218 0.85 -14.86 19.31
CA PRO A 218 1.40 -13.70 20.03
C PRO A 218 0.41 -12.53 20.05
N VAL A 219 0.18 -11.97 21.24
CA VAL A 219 -0.65 -10.78 21.46
C VAL A 219 0.23 -9.61 21.83
N TYR A 220 -0.02 -8.48 21.19
CA TYR A 220 0.72 -7.26 21.39
C TYR A 220 -0.22 -6.14 21.82
N VAL A 221 0.34 -5.16 22.51
CA VAL A 221 -0.33 -3.91 22.85
C VAL A 221 0.53 -2.74 22.38
N LYS A 222 -0.12 -1.73 21.82
CA LYS A 222 0.52 -0.45 21.52
C LYS A 222 -0.32 0.67 22.12
N ALA A 223 0.37 1.66 22.69
CA ALA A 223 -0.25 2.94 22.95
C ALA A 223 -0.44 3.66 21.61
N THR A 224 -1.64 4.15 21.39
CA THR A 224 -1.97 4.93 20.23
C THR A 224 -1.85 6.43 20.52
N PRO A 225 -1.70 7.25 19.48
CA PRO A 225 -1.50 8.70 19.61
C PRO A 225 -2.73 9.43 20.14
N ASP A 226 -3.92 8.85 19.99
CA ASP A 226 -5.19 9.28 20.55
C ASP A 226 -5.37 8.81 22.01
N ASN A 227 -4.27 8.51 22.70
CA ASN A 227 -4.23 8.01 24.07
C ASN A 227 -5.11 6.77 24.29
N ARG A 228 -5.09 5.79 23.39
CA ARG A 228 -5.77 4.50 23.61
C ARG A 228 -4.72 3.38 23.69
N LEU A 229 -5.17 2.22 24.13
CA LEU A 229 -4.37 1.00 24.07
C LEU A 229 -5.01 0.07 23.04
N GLU A 230 -4.30 -0.20 21.96
CA GLU A 230 -4.72 -1.14 20.93
C GLU A 230 -4.03 -2.47 21.14
N PHE A 231 -4.82 -3.54 21.22
CA PHE A 231 -4.33 -4.90 21.24
C PHE A 231 -4.49 -5.53 19.85
N TYR A 232 -3.47 -6.24 19.41
CA TYR A 232 -3.47 -6.96 18.12
C TYR A 232 -2.84 -8.34 18.30
N ALA A 233 -3.22 -9.30 17.46
CA ALA A 233 -2.72 -10.67 17.49
C ALA A 233 -2.16 -11.07 16.12
N GLY A 234 -0.97 -11.67 16.11
CA GLY A 234 -0.32 -12.13 14.87
C GLY A 234 0.92 -11.34 14.49
N THR A 235 1.27 -11.34 13.21
CA THR A 235 2.59 -10.88 12.75
C THR A 235 2.63 -9.38 12.47
N TYR A 236 1.48 -8.74 12.21
CA TYR A 236 1.39 -7.33 11.85
C TYR A 236 0.56 -6.49 12.84
N PRO A 237 0.90 -5.20 13.07
CA PRO A 237 0.19 -4.29 13.98
C PRO A 237 -1.26 -3.96 13.62
N SER A 238 -1.72 -4.42 12.45
CA SER A 238 -3.09 -4.28 11.95
C SER A 238 -3.94 -5.50 12.25
N ASP A 239 -3.36 -6.64 12.64
CA ASP A 239 -4.11 -7.90 12.77
C ASP A 239 -4.97 -7.94 14.03
N GLY A 240 -6.25 -7.64 13.85
CA GLY A 240 -7.32 -7.86 14.82
C GLY A 240 -7.27 -6.84 15.94
N ILE A 241 -7.79 -5.64 15.68
CA ILE A 241 -7.69 -4.55 16.63
C ILE A 241 -8.81 -4.68 17.68
N HIS A 242 -8.44 -4.94 18.92
CA HIS A 242 -9.27 -4.60 20.07
C HIS A 242 -8.78 -3.28 20.64
N THR A 243 -9.55 -2.21 20.45
CA THR A 243 -9.21 -0.93 21.03
C THR A 243 -9.85 -0.78 22.40
N LEU A 244 -9.02 -0.69 23.43
CA LEU A 244 -9.46 -0.31 24.76
C LEU A 244 -9.61 1.22 24.74
N VAL A 245 -10.85 1.69 24.63
CA VAL A 245 -11.18 3.12 24.59
C VAL A 245 -10.92 3.72 25.96
N LEU A 246 -9.90 4.55 26.08
CA LEU A 246 -9.80 5.51 27.17
C LEU A 246 -10.85 6.59 26.88
N ARG A 247 -11.91 6.66 27.68
CA ARG A 247 -12.98 7.66 27.49
C ARG A 247 -12.38 9.06 27.59
N ASP A 248 -12.82 9.97 26.71
CA ASP A 248 -12.57 11.40 26.86
C ASP A 248 -13.00 11.84 28.27
N GLY A 249 -12.11 12.56 28.94
CA GLY A 249 -12.44 13.21 30.21
C GLY A 249 -13.46 14.33 29.99
N PRO A 250 -14.05 14.86 31.08
CA PRO A 250 -14.97 15.99 30.99
C PRO A 250 -14.33 17.15 30.22
N ALA A 251 -15.12 17.81 29.37
CA ALA A 251 -14.68 18.92 28.53
C ALA A 251 -13.98 20.02 29.36
N VAL A 252 -13.01 20.71 28.74
CA VAL A 252 -12.04 21.58 29.44
C VAL A 252 -12.00 22.96 28.82
N LYS A 253 -12.71 23.94 29.39
CA LYS A 253 -12.73 25.29 28.79
C LYS A 253 -11.38 26.00 28.87
N GLU A 254 -10.70 25.91 30.01
CA GLU A 254 -9.47 26.69 30.24
C GLU A 254 -8.53 25.95 31.20
N VAL A 255 -7.24 26.07 30.92
CA VAL A 255 -6.17 25.76 31.87
C VAL A 255 -5.42 27.04 32.19
N GLY A 256 -5.31 27.36 33.48
CA GLY A 256 -4.69 28.59 33.93
C GLY A 256 -3.86 28.38 35.19
N LYS A 257 -2.94 29.30 35.44
CA LYS A 257 -2.18 29.35 36.68
C LYS A 257 -2.92 30.25 37.68
N ALA A 258 -3.20 29.71 38.86
CA ALA A 258 -3.85 30.47 39.92
C ALA A 258 -2.96 31.63 40.39
N ARG A 259 -3.59 32.71 40.83
CA ARG A 259 -2.90 33.89 41.40
C ARG A 259 -2.88 33.87 42.93
N GLY A 260 -3.68 33.02 43.55
CA GLY A 260 -3.82 32.83 44.99
C GLY A 260 -5.07 32.01 45.31
N GLY A 261 -5.26 31.68 46.57
CA GLY A 261 -6.43 30.94 47.05
C GLY A 261 -6.59 31.03 48.57
N ALA A 262 -7.72 30.55 49.05
CA ALA A 262 -8.12 30.43 50.45
C ALA A 262 -8.87 29.10 50.65
N ALA A 263 -9.40 28.85 51.86
CA ALA A 263 -10.16 27.64 52.16
C ALA A 263 -11.38 27.43 51.25
N ASP A 264 -12.10 28.48 50.89
CA ASP A 264 -13.32 28.44 50.09
C ASP A 264 -13.19 29.18 48.75
N GLN A 265 -11.99 29.66 48.39
CA GLN A 265 -11.80 30.51 47.21
C GLN A 265 -10.52 30.19 46.44
N ILE A 266 -10.54 30.50 45.14
CA ILE A 266 -9.37 30.53 44.27
C ILE A 266 -9.43 31.72 43.32
N THR A 267 -8.33 32.47 43.24
CA THR A 267 -8.19 33.59 42.31
C THR A 267 -7.59 33.09 40.99
N LEU A 268 -8.37 33.16 39.92
CA LEU A 268 -8.01 32.62 38.61
C LEU A 268 -7.01 33.52 37.86
N GLY A 269 -6.39 32.96 36.82
CA GLY A 269 -5.41 33.63 35.97
C GLY A 269 -6.01 34.75 35.14
N MET A 270 -5.16 35.59 34.52
CA MET A 270 -5.63 36.71 33.70
C MET A 270 -6.29 36.29 32.38
N SER A 271 -6.24 35.00 32.04
CA SER A 271 -6.92 34.39 30.90
C SER A 271 -8.40 34.10 31.18
N ALA A 272 -8.80 34.01 32.45
CA ALA A 272 -10.19 33.75 32.83
C ALA A 272 -11.10 34.92 32.46
N ILE A 273 -12.36 34.63 32.15
CA ILE A 273 -13.35 35.65 31.80
C ILE A 273 -13.66 36.52 33.03
N ALA A 274 -13.70 37.83 32.84
CA ALA A 274 -13.94 38.83 33.89
C ALA A 274 -15.40 39.32 33.82
N ALA A 275 -16.33 38.41 34.06
CA ALA A 275 -17.77 38.67 34.13
C ALA A 275 -18.35 37.96 35.35
N ASP A 276 -19.18 38.66 36.12
CA ASP A 276 -19.88 38.08 37.28
C ASP A 276 -20.68 36.84 36.86
N ASP A 277 -20.71 35.85 37.75
CA ASP A 277 -21.48 34.62 37.66
C ASP A 277 -21.13 33.68 36.48
N TYR A 278 -20.19 34.05 35.61
CA TYR A 278 -19.91 33.33 34.36
C TYR A 278 -19.54 31.85 34.54
N TYR A 279 -18.75 31.52 35.57
CA TYR A 279 -18.35 30.14 35.87
C TYR A 279 -19.19 29.49 36.96
N ASN A 280 -20.32 30.09 37.38
CA ASN A 280 -21.19 29.48 38.38
C ASN A 280 -21.73 28.14 37.88
N GLY A 281 -21.68 27.13 38.75
CA GLY A 281 -22.07 25.76 38.43
C GLY A 281 -20.99 24.94 37.71
N TRP A 282 -19.88 25.56 37.28
CA TRP A 282 -18.77 24.85 36.65
C TRP A 282 -17.88 24.16 37.68
N GLN A 283 -17.15 23.14 37.24
CA GLN A 283 -16.17 22.48 38.08
C GLN A 283 -14.77 23.05 37.87
N ILE A 284 -14.00 23.14 38.96
CA ILE A 284 -12.61 23.54 38.96
C ILE A 284 -11.76 22.41 39.53
N LYS A 285 -10.77 21.95 38.76
CA LYS A 285 -9.83 20.88 39.12
C LYS A 285 -8.42 21.43 39.23
N ILE A 286 -7.69 21.09 40.29
CA ILE A 286 -6.27 21.40 40.39
C ILE A 286 -5.46 20.26 39.74
N ILE A 287 -4.68 20.59 38.72
CA ILE A 287 -3.94 19.61 37.91
C ILE A 287 -2.43 19.61 38.18
N GLU A 288 -1.89 20.68 38.75
CA GLU A 288 -0.48 20.80 39.13
C GLU A 288 -0.34 21.75 40.33
N GLY A 289 0.75 21.64 41.09
CA GLY A 289 1.05 22.53 42.23
C GLY A 289 0.31 22.17 43.52
N THR A 290 0.18 23.15 44.43
CA THR A 290 -0.44 22.96 45.74
C THR A 290 -1.93 22.60 45.59
N GLY A 291 -2.36 21.51 46.23
CA GLY A 291 -3.76 21.06 46.18
C GLY A 291 -4.14 20.21 44.96
N VAL A 292 -3.17 19.72 44.18
CA VAL A 292 -3.38 18.83 43.03
C VAL A 292 -4.31 17.65 43.32
N GLY A 293 -5.19 17.34 42.37
CA GLY A 293 -6.16 16.25 42.44
C GLY A 293 -7.52 16.62 43.05
N GLN A 294 -7.64 17.81 43.65
CA GLN A 294 -8.92 18.28 44.18
C GLN A 294 -9.81 18.84 43.07
N ILE A 295 -11.11 18.53 43.14
CA ILE A 295 -12.17 19.05 42.25
C ILE A 295 -13.25 19.68 43.12
N ARG A 296 -13.76 20.84 42.72
CA ARG A 296 -14.86 21.55 43.39
C ARG A 296 -15.81 22.14 42.37
N THR A 297 -17.06 22.37 42.77
CA THR A 297 -18.00 23.18 41.99
C THR A 297 -17.88 24.64 42.41
N ILE A 298 -17.91 25.55 41.45
CA ILE A 298 -17.92 26.99 41.67
C ILE A 298 -19.36 27.39 42.01
N GLY A 299 -19.58 27.88 43.24
CA GLY A 299 -20.89 28.33 43.70
C GLY A 299 -21.12 29.83 43.51
N ALA A 300 -20.06 30.62 43.35
CA ALA A 300 -20.13 32.03 43.00
C ALA A 300 -18.83 32.48 42.31
N TYR A 301 -18.93 33.42 41.39
CA TYR A 301 -17.82 33.95 40.63
C TYR A 301 -17.97 35.46 40.42
N THR A 302 -16.90 36.21 40.63
CA THR A 302 -16.91 37.68 40.47
C THR A 302 -16.04 38.13 39.29
N ASP A 303 -16.31 39.33 38.77
CA ASP A 303 -15.56 40.01 37.72
C ASP A 303 -14.05 40.18 38.02
N ASP A 304 -13.68 40.25 39.31
CA ASP A 304 -12.30 40.19 39.82
C ASP A 304 -11.61 38.82 39.66
N ARG A 305 -12.28 37.83 39.05
CA ARG A 305 -11.82 36.47 38.78
C ARG A 305 -11.62 35.62 40.02
N VAL A 306 -12.46 35.82 41.02
CA VAL A 306 -12.47 35.04 42.25
C VAL A 306 -13.59 34.01 42.16
N ALA A 307 -13.21 32.72 42.15
CA ALA A 307 -14.16 31.62 42.22
C ALA A 307 -14.30 31.17 43.68
N THR A 308 -15.52 31.27 44.21
CA THR A 308 -15.89 30.70 45.52
C THR A 308 -16.46 29.30 45.29
N VAL A 309 -15.88 28.31 45.96
CA VAL A 309 -16.26 26.91 45.78
C VAL A 309 -17.35 26.49 46.77
N THR A 310 -18.20 25.55 46.36
CA THR A 310 -19.33 25.07 47.19
C THR A 310 -18.89 24.22 48.38
N GLU A 311 -17.67 23.69 48.36
CA GLU A 311 -17.05 22.93 49.45
C GLU A 311 -15.61 23.38 49.65
N ASP A 312 -15.19 23.56 50.90
CA ASP A 312 -13.82 24.00 51.23
C ASP A 312 -12.76 23.06 50.62
N TRP A 313 -11.66 23.64 50.16
CA TRP A 313 -10.46 22.92 49.76
C TRP A 313 -9.86 22.18 50.97
N GLY A 314 -9.56 20.90 50.80
CA GLY A 314 -8.84 20.13 51.82
C GLY A 314 -7.38 20.59 51.97
N ILE A 315 -6.75 20.98 50.85
CA ILE A 315 -5.46 21.69 50.82
C ILE A 315 -5.68 22.98 50.02
N GLU A 316 -5.45 24.13 50.65
CA GLU A 316 -5.67 25.44 50.03
C GLU A 316 -4.79 25.63 48.78
N PRO A 317 -5.37 25.97 47.62
CA PRO A 317 -4.60 26.28 46.42
C PRO A 317 -3.84 27.61 46.57
N ASP A 318 -2.71 27.73 45.89
CA ASP A 318 -1.86 28.92 45.92
C ASP A 318 -1.40 29.35 44.52
N HIS A 319 -0.49 30.32 44.44
CA HIS A 319 0.04 30.84 43.17
C HIS A 319 0.89 29.82 42.36
N THR A 320 1.20 28.65 42.91
CA THR A 320 1.86 27.54 42.21
C THR A 320 0.85 26.57 41.61
N SER A 321 -0.42 26.60 42.05
CA SER A 321 -1.48 25.74 41.56
C SER A 321 -1.83 26.06 40.11
N VAL A 322 -1.92 25.02 39.29
CA VAL A 322 -2.49 25.08 37.93
C VAL A 322 -3.88 24.47 38.00
N TYR A 323 -4.87 25.23 37.55
CA TYR A 323 -6.27 24.83 37.56
C TYR A 323 -6.76 24.55 36.15
N GLN A 324 -7.84 23.78 36.11
CA GLN A 324 -8.58 23.39 34.94
C GLN A 324 -10.06 23.68 35.19
N LEU A 325 -10.69 24.47 34.32
CA LEU A 325 -12.12 24.75 34.35
C LEU A 325 -12.87 23.76 33.45
N LEU A 326 -13.84 23.09 34.03
CA LEU A 326 -14.63 22.03 33.42
C LEU A 326 -16.09 22.52 33.36
N PRO A 327 -16.62 22.86 32.18
CA PRO A 327 -18.03 23.19 32.04
C PRO A 327 -18.91 21.98 32.39
N PRO A 328 -20.13 22.22 32.93
CA PRO A 328 -21.08 21.18 33.31
C PRO A 328 -21.77 20.55 32.08
N LEU A 329 -20.99 19.96 31.18
CA LEU A 329 -21.44 19.29 29.96
C LEU A 329 -21.62 17.78 30.16
N GLU A 330 -21.23 17.24 31.31
CA GLU A 330 -21.47 15.84 31.67
C GLU A 330 -21.97 15.77 33.10
N GLY A 331 -22.88 14.84 33.35
CA GLY A 331 -23.45 14.72 34.69
C GLY A 331 -24.47 13.61 34.81
N THR A 332 -25.29 13.73 35.85
CA THR A 332 -26.45 12.86 36.06
C THR A 332 -27.72 13.66 35.92
N ALA A 333 -28.71 13.07 35.27
CA ALA A 333 -30.03 13.63 35.12
C ALA A 333 -31.07 12.69 35.75
N ALA A 334 -32.10 13.28 36.35
CA ALA A 334 -33.27 12.56 36.85
C ALA A 334 -34.44 12.81 35.92
N ILE A 335 -34.92 11.75 35.24
CA ILE A 335 -35.99 11.85 34.26
C ILE A 335 -37.31 11.35 34.84
N THR A 336 -38.31 12.23 34.86
CA THR A 336 -39.69 11.87 35.23
C THR A 336 -40.46 11.47 33.97
N ASN A 337 -41.18 10.34 34.01
CA ASN A 337 -41.76 9.70 32.83
C ASN A 337 -42.68 10.64 32.01
N GLY A 338 -42.48 10.71 30.69
CA GLY A 338 -43.36 11.40 29.72
C GLY A 338 -43.23 12.92 29.62
N GLY A 339 -42.14 13.53 30.09
CA GLY A 339 -41.90 14.97 30.01
C GLY A 339 -41.03 15.38 28.81
N SER A 340 -40.96 16.69 28.59
CA SER A 340 -40.02 17.35 27.66
C SER A 340 -38.88 18.06 28.40
N THR A 341 -38.74 17.90 29.73
CA THR A 341 -37.82 18.69 30.59
C THR A 341 -36.89 17.84 31.48
N ILE A 342 -35.56 17.96 31.32
CA ILE A 342 -34.54 17.19 32.04
C ILE A 342 -33.86 18.07 33.07
N SER A 343 -33.92 17.73 34.36
CA SER A 343 -33.11 18.38 35.38
C SER A 343 -31.65 17.90 35.32
N LEU A 344 -30.71 18.82 35.14
CA LEU A 344 -29.28 18.54 35.03
C LEU A 344 -28.57 18.69 36.39
N SER A 345 -27.55 17.86 36.64
CA SER A 345 -26.66 18.03 37.78
C SER A 345 -25.26 17.44 37.50
N PRO A 346 -24.16 18.22 37.60
CA PRO A 346 -24.12 19.68 37.80
C PRO A 346 -24.74 20.44 36.61
N ALA A 347 -25.03 21.72 36.77
CA ALA A 347 -25.60 22.57 35.72
C ALA A 347 -25.01 23.98 35.78
N SER A 348 -25.01 24.71 34.66
CA SER A 348 -24.53 26.09 34.57
C SER A 348 -25.60 27.08 35.02
N ASP A 349 -25.27 28.10 35.80
CA ASP A 349 -26.23 29.15 36.18
C ASP A 349 -26.36 30.25 35.10
N VAL A 350 -25.75 30.04 33.94
CA VAL A 350 -25.83 30.97 32.79
C VAL A 350 -27.14 30.71 32.03
N GLU A 351 -27.94 31.76 31.85
CA GLU A 351 -29.19 31.70 31.08
C GLU A 351 -28.92 31.15 29.66
N ASN A 352 -29.80 30.24 29.22
CA ASN A 352 -29.70 29.57 27.91
C ASN A 352 -28.39 28.80 27.64
N PHE A 353 -27.63 28.40 28.67
CA PHE A 353 -26.30 27.77 28.53
C PHE A 353 -26.26 26.45 27.73
N TYR A 354 -27.38 25.78 27.58
CA TYR A 354 -27.43 24.50 26.87
C TYR A 354 -28.26 24.55 25.59
N VAL A 355 -28.89 25.69 25.29
CA VAL A 355 -29.88 25.75 24.21
C VAL A 355 -29.20 25.72 22.84
N GLY A 356 -29.74 24.90 21.93
CA GLY A 356 -29.17 24.57 20.63
C GLY A 356 -27.95 23.63 20.70
N MET A 357 -27.65 23.04 21.87
CA MET A 357 -26.74 21.90 22.00
C MET A 357 -27.51 20.58 21.93
N GLU A 358 -26.77 19.48 21.70
CA GLU A 358 -27.31 18.13 21.67
C GLU A 358 -27.02 17.41 23.00
N ILE A 359 -28.04 16.84 23.62
CA ILE A 359 -27.91 16.01 24.83
C ILE A 359 -27.97 14.53 24.47
N GLU A 360 -26.86 13.84 24.74
CA GLU A 360 -26.75 12.39 24.70
C GLU A 360 -27.03 11.82 26.10
N ILE A 361 -27.99 10.91 26.19
CA ILE A 361 -28.38 10.26 27.44
C ILE A 361 -28.04 8.78 27.36
N TYR A 362 -27.43 8.26 28.43
CA TYR A 362 -26.95 6.87 28.49
C TYR A 362 -27.53 6.09 29.68
N ASP A 363 -28.15 4.95 29.38
CA ASP A 363 -28.52 3.92 30.36
C ASP A 363 -27.43 2.86 30.47
N GLU A 364 -26.58 2.98 31.51
CA GLU A 364 -25.46 2.05 31.76
C GLU A 364 -25.89 0.59 31.91
N LYS A 365 -27.14 0.32 32.32
CA LYS A 365 -27.62 -1.05 32.55
C LYS A 365 -28.11 -1.74 31.30
N ARG A 366 -28.54 -0.98 30.30
CA ARG A 366 -29.13 -1.51 29.06
C ARG A 366 -28.28 -1.26 27.82
N GLY A 367 -27.26 -0.40 27.91
CA GLY A 367 -26.41 -0.06 26.78
C GLY A 367 -27.13 0.77 25.70
N ILE A 368 -28.20 1.47 26.08
CA ILE A 368 -29.03 2.28 25.16
C ILE A 368 -28.56 3.73 25.22
N TYR A 369 -28.45 4.36 24.05
CA TYR A 369 -28.13 5.78 23.87
C TYR A 369 -29.27 6.46 23.11
N GLU A 370 -29.72 7.61 23.60
CA GLU A 370 -30.64 8.51 22.88
C GLU A 370 -30.03 9.91 22.82
N SER A 371 -30.20 10.60 21.69
CA SER A 371 -29.66 11.93 21.45
C SER A 371 -30.78 12.89 21.06
N HIS A 372 -30.81 14.08 21.66
CA HIS A 372 -31.90 15.05 21.48
C HIS A 372 -31.37 16.49 21.42
N LEU A 373 -32.00 17.35 20.63
CA LEU A 373 -31.70 18.79 20.60
C LEU A 373 -32.35 19.50 21.79
N ILE A 374 -31.58 20.34 22.48
CA ILE A 374 -32.07 21.18 23.58
C ILE A 374 -32.70 22.45 22.99
N THR A 375 -33.98 22.66 23.27
CA THR A 375 -34.79 23.78 22.76
C THR A 375 -35.07 24.87 23.80
N GLY A 376 -34.73 24.64 25.07
CA GLY A 376 -34.82 25.65 26.14
C GLY A 376 -34.02 25.24 27.38
N TYR A 377 -33.71 26.19 28.25
CA TYR A 377 -33.03 25.95 29.53
C TYR A 377 -33.49 26.98 30.57
N ASP A 378 -33.81 26.51 31.79
CA ASP A 378 -34.10 27.34 32.95
C ASP A 378 -32.94 27.24 33.95
N GLU A 379 -32.21 28.34 34.13
CA GLU A 379 -31.03 28.45 34.98
C GLU A 379 -31.33 28.39 36.49
N LEU A 380 -32.57 28.66 36.91
CA LEU A 380 -32.96 28.59 38.32
C LEU A 380 -33.39 27.18 38.73
N THR A 381 -34.02 26.44 37.81
CA THR A 381 -34.46 25.06 38.05
C THR A 381 -33.50 24.00 37.50
N HIS A 382 -32.49 24.43 36.73
CA HIS A 382 -31.53 23.57 36.02
C HIS A 382 -32.19 22.57 35.07
N GLU A 383 -33.35 22.93 34.51
CA GLU A 383 -34.12 22.07 33.60
C GLU A 383 -33.88 22.45 32.13
N VAL A 384 -33.42 21.49 31.32
CA VAL A 384 -33.36 21.64 29.85
C VAL A 384 -34.64 21.11 29.20
N THR A 385 -35.20 21.85 28.26
CA THR A 385 -36.34 21.43 27.45
C THR A 385 -35.84 20.81 26.14
N ILE A 386 -36.42 19.69 25.70
CA ILE A 386 -36.15 19.03 24.41
C ILE A 386 -37.39 19.05 23.50
N GLY A 387 -37.18 18.96 22.19
CA GLY A 387 -38.25 19.08 21.18
C GLY A 387 -39.22 17.90 21.09
N ASP A 388 -38.77 16.69 21.46
CA ASP A 388 -39.53 15.43 21.36
C ASP A 388 -39.58 14.71 22.72
N SER A 389 -40.47 13.71 22.86
CA SER A 389 -40.56 12.91 24.10
C SER A 389 -39.52 11.79 24.16
N TRP A 390 -38.87 11.58 25.31
CA TRP A 390 -37.96 10.45 25.51
C TRP A 390 -38.69 9.12 25.78
N GLY A 391 -38.01 8.00 25.47
CA GLY A 391 -38.48 6.65 25.83
C GLY A 391 -37.97 6.13 27.17
N VAL A 392 -36.99 6.81 27.78
CA VAL A 392 -36.10 6.28 28.82
C VAL A 392 -36.43 6.91 30.19
N THR A 393 -36.53 6.11 31.27
CA THR A 393 -37.04 6.54 32.60
C THR A 393 -36.14 6.12 33.78
N GLY A 394 -35.79 7.06 34.67
CA GLY A 394 -34.85 6.82 35.79
C GLY A 394 -33.71 7.84 35.89
N ASN A 395 -32.64 7.45 36.60
CA ASN A 395 -31.41 8.24 36.71
C ASN A 395 -30.44 7.81 35.61
N PHE A 396 -29.97 8.76 34.81
CA PHE A 396 -29.09 8.52 33.67
C PHE A 396 -27.86 9.39 33.74
N LYS A 397 -26.83 8.97 33.01
CA LYS A 397 -25.72 9.86 32.70
C LYS A 397 -26.06 10.62 31.43
N TYR A 398 -25.71 11.88 31.40
CA TYR A 398 -25.85 12.68 30.20
C TYR A 398 -24.50 13.26 29.81
N ARG A 399 -24.37 13.54 28.51
CA ARG A 399 -23.30 14.32 27.90
C ARG A 399 -23.94 15.31 26.94
N ILE A 400 -23.56 16.58 27.01
CA ILE A 400 -24.03 17.63 26.13
C ILE A 400 -22.90 18.02 25.20
N LYS A 401 -23.18 18.05 23.90
CA LYS A 401 -22.23 18.40 22.86
C LYS A 401 -22.75 19.60 22.06
N PRO A 402 -21.87 20.53 21.65
CA PRO A 402 -22.27 21.61 20.76
C PRO A 402 -22.69 21.07 19.39
N HIS A 403 -23.68 21.69 18.75
CA HIS A 403 -24.02 21.40 17.35
C HIS A 403 -22.97 22.05 16.43
N LEU A 404 -22.28 21.25 15.61
CA LEU A 404 -21.09 21.70 14.86
C LEU A 404 -21.30 21.77 13.35
N GLU A 405 -22.44 21.31 12.83
CA GLU A 405 -22.74 21.27 11.40
C GLU A 405 -24.20 21.63 11.13
N GLY A 406 -24.49 22.23 9.98
CA GLY A 406 -25.86 22.67 9.67
C GLY A 406 -25.99 23.42 8.34
N GLN A 407 -27.16 24.03 8.09
CA GLN A 407 -27.40 24.90 6.95
C GLN A 407 -27.31 26.38 7.32
N ALA A 408 -26.71 27.16 6.42
CA ALA A 408 -26.69 28.60 6.53
C ALA A 408 -27.97 29.20 5.94
N VAL A 409 -28.59 30.13 6.69
CA VAL A 409 -29.87 30.77 6.35
C VAL A 409 -29.65 31.99 5.46
N SER A 410 -28.67 32.84 5.78
CA SER A 410 -28.36 34.04 5.00
C SER A 410 -26.90 34.48 5.21
N PHE A 411 -26.40 35.39 4.36
CA PHE A 411 -25.02 35.84 4.39
C PHE A 411 -24.94 37.37 4.26
N GLY A 412 -24.10 37.99 5.09
CA GLY A 412 -23.64 39.36 4.96
C GLY A 412 -22.22 39.42 4.39
N ALA A 413 -21.64 40.62 4.27
CA ALA A 413 -20.29 40.77 3.71
C ALA A 413 -19.21 40.04 4.55
N ASN A 414 -19.35 40.05 5.87
CA ASN A 414 -18.46 39.44 6.86
C ASN A 414 -19.27 38.70 7.96
N SER A 415 -20.50 38.30 7.64
CA SER A 415 -21.37 37.60 8.57
C SER A 415 -22.10 36.45 7.91
N ILE A 416 -22.47 35.45 8.69
CA ILE A 416 -23.26 34.30 8.27
C ILE A 416 -24.37 34.09 9.30
N GLN A 417 -25.60 33.98 8.83
CA GLN A 417 -26.75 33.67 9.65
C GLN A 417 -26.98 32.17 9.63
N LEU A 418 -26.97 31.53 10.80
CA LEU A 418 -27.21 30.09 10.94
C LEU A 418 -28.69 29.77 11.12
N GLU A 419 -29.03 28.51 10.89
CA GLU A 419 -30.35 27.93 11.16
C GLU A 419 -30.75 27.97 12.63
N ALA A 420 -32.07 27.90 12.88
CA ALA A 420 -32.67 28.00 14.22
C ALA A 420 -32.20 26.91 15.22
N SER A 421 -31.56 25.84 14.74
CA SER A 421 -30.95 24.75 15.50
C SER A 421 -29.49 24.99 15.91
N ALA A 422 -28.85 26.09 15.50
CA ALA A 422 -27.50 26.43 15.92
C ALA A 422 -27.44 26.81 17.41
N SER A 423 -26.35 26.45 18.09
CA SER A 423 -26.18 26.67 19.55
C SER A 423 -26.18 28.16 19.92
N MET A 424 -26.84 28.51 21.04
CA MET A 424 -27.27 29.87 21.40
C MET A 424 -26.26 30.74 22.18
N ILE A 425 -25.01 30.31 22.40
CA ILE A 425 -24.09 31.10 23.26
C ILE A 425 -22.96 31.76 22.47
N ASP A 426 -22.85 33.06 22.75
CA ASP A 426 -21.99 34.06 22.13
C ASP A 426 -20.49 33.68 22.06
N ASP A 427 -19.97 32.87 23.00
CA ASP A 427 -18.52 32.74 23.23
C ASP A 427 -17.96 31.31 23.12
N PHE A 428 -18.76 30.32 22.71
CA PHE A 428 -18.22 28.97 22.48
C PHE A 428 -17.47 28.85 21.14
N TYR A 429 -17.91 29.62 20.15
CA TYR A 429 -17.37 29.58 18.79
C TYR A 429 -16.41 30.72 18.47
N VAL A 430 -16.29 31.76 19.30
CA VAL A 430 -15.35 32.86 19.08
C VAL A 430 -13.91 32.35 19.16
N GLY A 431 -13.17 32.49 18.06
CA GLY A 431 -11.83 31.89 17.89
C GLY A 431 -11.82 30.56 17.14
N ALA A 432 -12.97 29.92 16.93
CA ALA A 432 -13.11 28.76 16.06
C ALA A 432 -13.08 29.16 14.57
N SER A 433 -12.87 28.19 13.69
CA SER A 433 -13.00 28.35 12.25
C SER A 433 -14.35 27.82 11.78
N ILE A 434 -15.04 28.54 10.92
CA ILE A 434 -16.24 28.07 10.23
C ILE A 434 -15.91 27.81 8.77
N THR A 435 -16.14 26.60 8.31
CA THR A 435 -16.02 26.18 6.92
C THR A 435 -17.41 26.13 6.32
N VAL A 436 -17.66 26.94 5.30
CA VAL A 436 -18.90 26.95 4.54
C VAL A 436 -18.67 26.19 3.24
N THR A 437 -19.58 25.28 2.91
CA THR A 437 -19.59 24.51 1.67
C THR A 437 -20.80 24.89 0.84
N ASN A 438 -20.58 25.45 -0.35
CA ASN A 438 -21.64 25.74 -1.30
C ASN A 438 -22.14 24.45 -1.99
N PRO A 439 -23.35 24.46 -2.58
CA PRO A 439 -23.88 23.32 -3.33
C PRO A 439 -23.03 22.88 -4.54
N ASP A 440 -22.15 23.74 -5.05
CA ASP A 440 -21.21 23.45 -6.14
C ASP A 440 -19.91 22.78 -5.66
N GLY A 441 -19.79 22.50 -4.35
CA GLY A 441 -18.62 21.90 -3.72
C GLY A 441 -17.52 22.89 -3.35
N SER A 442 -17.67 24.18 -3.65
CA SER A 442 -16.70 25.20 -3.23
C SER A 442 -16.77 25.40 -1.71
N THR A 443 -15.59 25.45 -1.07
CA THR A 443 -15.48 25.64 0.38
C THR A 443 -14.73 26.92 0.71
N GLU A 444 -15.18 27.64 1.74
CA GLU A 444 -14.46 28.80 2.28
C GLU A 444 -14.43 28.70 3.80
N THR A 445 -13.23 28.80 4.38
CA THR A 445 -13.03 28.76 5.83
C THR A 445 -12.65 30.13 6.37
N LYS A 446 -13.29 30.57 7.45
CA LYS A 446 -13.01 31.84 8.13
C LYS A 446 -12.94 31.66 9.63
N LEU A 447 -12.16 32.50 10.29
CA LEU A 447 -12.13 32.59 11.74
C LEU A 447 -13.37 33.33 12.24
N ILE A 448 -14.07 32.78 13.22
CA ILE A 448 -15.17 33.43 13.92
C ILE A 448 -14.60 34.47 14.87
N THR A 449 -15.06 35.71 14.72
CA THR A 449 -14.62 36.88 15.50
C THR A 449 -15.70 37.47 16.39
N GLY A 450 -16.94 37.04 16.21
CA GLY A 450 -18.07 37.42 17.04
C GLY A 450 -19.25 36.51 16.71
N TYR A 451 -20.17 36.43 17.65
CA TYR A 451 -21.49 35.84 17.50
C TYR A 451 -22.48 36.93 17.94
N GLU A 452 -23.72 36.86 17.46
CA GLU A 452 -24.79 37.74 17.89
C GLU A 452 -26.10 36.96 17.81
N TYR A 453 -26.80 36.89 18.94
CA TYR A 453 -28.14 36.33 19.02
C TYR A 453 -29.18 37.45 18.98
N ASP A 454 -30.16 37.35 18.08
CA ASP A 454 -31.32 38.24 18.04
C ASP A 454 -32.59 37.44 18.38
N ASP A 455 -33.05 37.59 19.62
CA ASP A 455 -34.27 37.00 20.18
C ASP A 455 -35.55 37.71 19.73
N THR A 456 -35.42 38.93 19.17
CA THR A 456 -36.56 39.72 18.71
C THR A 456 -37.02 39.36 17.30
N ALA A 457 -36.17 38.65 16.53
CA ALA A 457 -36.49 38.15 15.20
C ALA A 457 -37.42 36.92 15.24
N THR A 458 -38.27 36.75 14.22
CA THR A 458 -39.21 35.61 14.12
C THR A 458 -39.03 34.89 12.77
N PRO A 459 -38.38 33.72 12.72
CA PRO A 459 -37.74 32.99 13.84
C PRO A 459 -36.49 33.71 14.38
N PRO A 460 -36.02 33.36 15.59
CA PRO A 460 -34.79 33.90 16.15
C PRO A 460 -33.61 33.69 15.20
N THR A 461 -32.65 34.61 15.19
CA THR A 461 -31.54 34.55 14.24
C THR A 461 -30.20 34.51 14.96
N TYR A 462 -29.28 33.72 14.43
CA TYR A 462 -27.92 33.56 14.95
C TYR A 462 -26.93 34.06 13.91
N THR A 463 -26.25 35.17 14.20
CA THR A 463 -25.33 35.79 13.26
C THR A 463 -23.91 35.61 13.73
N ILE A 464 -23.13 34.79 13.01
CA ILE A 464 -21.69 34.67 13.22
C ILE A 464 -21.00 35.76 12.40
N THR A 465 -20.17 36.57 13.06
CA THR A 465 -19.26 37.51 12.41
C THR A 465 -17.89 36.87 12.23
N VAL A 466 -17.39 36.87 10.99
CA VAL A 466 -16.12 36.24 10.64
C VAL A 466 -15.02 37.26 10.28
N LYS A 467 -13.77 36.81 10.37
CA LYS A 467 -12.59 37.63 10.08
C LYS A 467 -12.46 37.87 8.58
N GLY A 468 -12.80 39.09 8.17
CA GLY A 468 -12.73 39.54 6.78
C GLY A 468 -13.95 39.13 5.97
N ASN A 469 -14.08 39.67 4.76
CA ASN A 469 -15.25 39.40 3.93
C ASN A 469 -15.21 37.99 3.32
N TRP A 470 -16.37 37.42 3.05
CA TRP A 470 -16.52 36.23 2.20
C TRP A 470 -16.07 36.56 0.77
N THR A 471 -15.29 35.67 0.17
CA THR A 471 -14.71 35.85 -1.18
C THR A 471 -15.41 35.00 -2.23
N THR A 472 -16.06 33.93 -1.82
CA THR A 472 -16.97 33.13 -2.64
C THR A 472 -18.38 33.73 -2.60
N ASN A 473 -19.10 33.72 -3.73
CA ASN A 473 -20.51 34.10 -3.76
C ASN A 473 -21.31 32.98 -3.09
N VAL A 474 -21.48 33.07 -1.78
CA VAL A 474 -22.17 32.05 -1.01
C VAL A 474 -23.67 32.07 -1.36
N THR A 475 -24.24 30.90 -1.65
CA THR A 475 -25.62 30.78 -2.16
C THR A 475 -26.57 30.11 -1.16
N ALA A 476 -27.89 30.29 -1.36
CA ALA A 476 -28.90 29.62 -0.54
C ALA A 476 -28.77 28.09 -0.66
N GLY A 477 -28.72 27.39 0.48
CA GLY A 477 -28.47 25.93 0.55
C GLY A 477 -27.03 25.53 0.87
N SER A 478 -26.17 26.49 1.19
CA SER A 478 -24.81 26.20 1.67
C SER A 478 -24.84 25.58 3.07
N THR A 479 -24.02 24.56 3.28
CA THR A 479 -23.83 23.94 4.60
C THR A 479 -22.62 24.55 5.30
N TYR A 480 -22.60 24.50 6.62
CA TYR A 480 -21.45 24.94 7.41
C TYR A 480 -20.98 23.81 8.33
N LYS A 481 -19.67 23.78 8.60
CA LYS A 481 -19.04 23.00 9.65
C LYS A 481 -18.16 23.92 10.47
N ILE A 482 -18.37 23.96 11.78
CA ILE A 482 -17.50 24.70 12.70
C ILE A 482 -16.41 23.74 13.19
N SER A 483 -15.17 24.15 13.01
CA SER A 483 -13.96 23.43 13.39
C SER A 483 -13.06 24.34 14.20
N ASP A 484 -12.53 23.89 15.34
CA ASP A 484 -11.62 24.70 16.14
C ASP A 484 -10.36 23.92 16.52
N THR A 485 -9.25 24.66 16.57
CA THR A 485 -8.00 24.18 17.15
C THR A 485 -8.14 23.98 18.67
N ALA A 486 -9.04 24.70 19.36
CA ALA A 486 -9.39 24.47 20.76
C ALA A 486 -10.53 23.46 20.98
N LEU A 487 -11.54 23.32 20.09
CA LEU A 487 -12.47 22.15 20.08
C LEU A 487 -11.72 20.81 19.94
N ALA A 488 -10.60 20.80 19.22
CA ALA A 488 -9.72 19.65 19.12
C ALA A 488 -8.90 19.37 20.39
N GLN A 489 -8.80 20.33 21.33
CA GLN A 489 -8.28 20.13 22.69
C GLN A 489 -9.41 19.79 23.69
N LEU A 490 -10.67 19.95 23.28
CA LEU A 490 -11.90 19.61 24.02
C LEU A 490 -12.42 18.19 23.72
N GLY A 491 -11.73 17.40 22.89
CA GLY A 491 -12.07 16.00 22.61
C GLY A 491 -13.15 15.78 21.53
N PHE A 492 -13.46 16.79 20.71
CA PHE A 492 -14.60 16.71 19.77
C PHE A 492 -14.26 16.44 18.30
N ASP A 493 -12.98 16.31 17.88
CA ASP A 493 -12.70 15.67 16.57
C ASP A 493 -11.27 15.12 16.45
N ASN A 494 -11.17 14.05 15.65
CA ASN A 494 -10.05 13.13 15.42
C ASN A 494 -8.68 13.82 15.20
N ARG A 495 -7.66 13.43 15.99
CA ARG A 495 -6.25 13.72 15.67
C ARG A 495 -5.39 12.47 15.74
N ALA A 496 -5.16 11.87 14.58
CA ALA A 496 -4.19 10.81 14.36
C ALA A 496 -2.74 11.31 14.53
N THR A 497 -1.82 10.46 15.01
CA THR A 497 -0.38 10.48 14.60
C THR A 497 0.44 9.32 15.20
N THR A 498 0.38 8.15 14.56
CA THR A 498 1.14 6.92 14.88
C THR A 498 2.66 7.16 14.72
N LYS A 499 3.51 6.32 15.35
CA LYS A 499 4.95 6.24 15.07
C LYS A 499 5.24 5.03 14.17
N GLU A 500 5.46 5.30 12.90
CA GLU A 500 6.11 4.47 11.89
C GLU A 500 7.38 5.20 11.43
N LEU A 501 8.21 4.60 10.58
CA LEU A 501 9.16 5.37 9.80
C LEU A 501 8.36 6.12 8.73
N LEU A 502 7.76 7.24 9.13
CA LEU A 502 6.80 7.99 8.34
C LEU A 502 7.53 8.89 7.36
N GLY A 503 7.48 8.55 6.08
CA GLY A 503 7.49 9.55 5.03
C GLY A 503 6.14 10.25 5.05
N TYR A 504 6.04 11.40 5.72
CA TYR A 504 4.87 12.27 5.57
C TYR A 504 4.96 13.07 4.29
N GLU A 505 3.79 13.39 3.74
CA GLU A 505 3.55 14.19 2.55
C GLU A 505 4.68 15.18 2.25
N VAL A 506 5.29 14.92 1.10
CA VAL A 506 5.60 16.02 0.21
C VAL A 506 4.29 16.81 0.05
N GLU A 507 4.25 18.11 0.40
CA GLU A 507 3.19 18.99 -0.11
C GLU A 507 3.00 18.68 -1.61
N PRO A 508 1.78 18.66 -2.17
CA PRO A 508 1.44 18.14 -3.52
C PRO A 508 2.23 18.72 -4.72
N LEU A 509 3.26 19.51 -4.49
CA LEU A 509 4.03 20.31 -5.42
C LEU A 509 5.42 19.78 -5.76
N ILE A 510 5.87 18.60 -5.29
CA ILE A 510 6.98 17.91 -5.97
C ILE A 510 6.40 17.07 -7.10
N LYS A 511 6.01 17.75 -8.17
CA LYS A 511 5.95 17.09 -9.48
C LYS A 511 7.39 16.83 -9.86
N VAL A 512 7.88 15.59 -9.98
CA VAL A 512 9.11 15.27 -10.73
C VAL A 512 8.68 14.52 -11.97
N LEU A 513 8.48 15.29 -13.04
CA LEU A 513 7.88 14.86 -14.29
C LEU A 513 8.94 14.85 -15.40
N ALA A 514 9.83 13.87 -15.37
CA ALA A 514 10.56 13.51 -16.58
C ALA A 514 10.68 12.00 -16.68
N LYS A 515 9.69 11.40 -17.32
CA LYS A 515 9.93 10.24 -18.17
C LYS A 515 10.76 10.77 -19.36
N TYR A 516 11.77 10.03 -19.81
CA TYR A 516 12.59 10.25 -21.03
C TYR A 516 13.94 11.01 -20.93
N PRO A 517 14.96 10.61 -21.72
CA PRO A 517 14.92 9.61 -22.81
C PRO A 517 14.97 8.14 -22.34
N GLU A 518 14.08 7.31 -22.90
CA GLU A 518 14.13 5.85 -22.75
C GLU A 518 15.12 5.31 -23.78
N MET A 519 16.18 4.64 -23.31
CA MET A 519 17.18 4.01 -24.16
C MET A 519 16.99 2.50 -24.15
N GLY A 520 17.04 1.89 -25.33
CA GLY A 520 16.89 0.45 -25.47
C GLY A 520 17.67 -0.11 -26.65
N THR A 521 17.68 -1.43 -26.75
CA THR A 521 18.26 -2.17 -27.87
C THR A 521 17.18 -2.54 -28.85
N VAL A 522 17.44 -2.38 -30.16
CA VAL A 522 16.56 -2.87 -31.20
C VAL A 522 16.54 -4.41 -31.16
N GLN A 523 15.36 -5.02 -30.97
CA GLN A 523 15.23 -6.48 -30.98
C GLN A 523 15.15 -7.03 -32.39
N SER A 524 14.35 -6.40 -33.26
CA SER A 524 14.30 -6.77 -34.67
C SER A 524 13.86 -5.59 -35.53
N PHE A 525 14.22 -5.62 -36.81
CA PHE A 525 13.79 -4.63 -37.79
C PHE A 525 13.41 -5.34 -39.10
N THR A 526 12.19 -5.06 -39.57
CA THR A 526 11.66 -5.57 -40.84
C THR A 526 11.42 -4.39 -41.78
N ALA A 527 12.19 -4.32 -42.87
CA ALA A 527 12.02 -3.27 -43.86
C ALA A 527 10.69 -3.42 -44.63
N GLY A 528 9.95 -2.33 -44.75
CA GLY A 528 8.63 -2.27 -45.38
C GLY A 528 8.13 -0.84 -45.61
N THR A 529 6.87 -0.71 -46.01
CA THR A 529 6.15 0.58 -46.11
C THR A 529 4.81 0.48 -45.37
N PRO A 530 4.76 0.85 -44.07
CA PRO A 530 5.87 1.30 -43.22
C PRO A 530 6.81 0.16 -42.80
N SER A 531 8.04 0.48 -42.40
CA SER A 531 8.98 -0.49 -41.81
C SER A 531 8.62 -0.72 -40.35
N VAL A 532 8.90 -1.92 -39.83
CA VAL A 532 8.51 -2.31 -38.46
C VAL A 532 9.75 -2.55 -37.63
N LEU A 533 9.88 -1.84 -36.52
CA LEU A 533 10.93 -1.96 -35.52
C LEU A 533 10.36 -2.57 -34.25
N THR A 534 10.85 -3.72 -33.82
CA THR A 534 10.51 -4.27 -32.50
C THR A 534 11.44 -3.66 -31.45
N LEU A 535 10.86 -2.95 -30.49
CA LEU A 535 11.57 -2.35 -29.36
C LEU A 535 11.92 -3.40 -28.29
N GLY A 536 12.85 -3.07 -27.39
CA GLY A 536 13.32 -3.99 -26.34
C GLY A 536 12.30 -4.22 -25.23
N ASP A 537 12.62 -5.13 -24.30
CA ASP A 537 11.65 -5.57 -23.28
C ASP A 537 11.27 -4.51 -22.23
N GLY A 538 11.94 -3.36 -22.25
CA GLY A 538 11.58 -2.19 -21.44
C GLY A 538 10.57 -1.24 -22.10
N ALA A 539 10.11 -1.50 -23.33
CA ALA A 539 9.14 -0.66 -24.02
C ALA A 539 7.70 -0.92 -23.53
N SER A 540 6.88 0.16 -23.51
CA SER A 540 5.48 0.16 -23.06
C SER A 540 4.64 -0.95 -23.71
N ALA A 541 3.81 -1.63 -22.92
CA ALA A 541 2.86 -2.61 -23.43
C ALA A 541 1.55 -1.99 -23.92
N GLU A 542 1.38 -0.67 -23.77
CA GLU A 542 0.18 0.05 -24.17
C GLU A 542 0.20 0.40 -25.66
N ASN A 543 -0.92 0.15 -26.33
CA ASN A 543 -1.09 0.55 -27.73
C ASN A 543 -1.04 2.07 -27.86
N ASP A 544 -0.51 2.53 -28.98
CA ASP A 544 -0.45 3.94 -29.36
C ASP A 544 0.41 4.84 -28.45
N TYR A 545 1.02 4.29 -27.40
CA TYR A 545 1.77 5.03 -26.38
C TYR A 545 2.93 5.88 -26.93
N TYR A 546 3.71 5.33 -27.85
CA TYR A 546 4.82 6.04 -28.49
C TYR A 546 4.43 6.72 -29.81
N ASN A 547 3.13 6.81 -30.15
CA ASN A 547 2.72 7.47 -31.38
C ASN A 547 3.16 8.93 -31.38
N ASN A 548 3.69 9.39 -32.52
CA ASN A 548 4.28 10.72 -32.72
C ASN A 548 5.60 10.99 -31.99
N TRP A 549 6.14 10.03 -31.26
CA TRP A 549 7.42 10.22 -30.62
C TRP A 549 8.56 10.13 -31.59
N THR A 550 9.63 10.83 -31.24
CA THR A 550 10.86 10.83 -32.01
C THR A 550 11.73 9.67 -31.54
N ILE A 551 12.01 8.73 -32.43
CA ILE A 551 12.99 7.67 -32.18
C ILE A 551 14.31 8.07 -32.82
N LYS A 552 15.37 8.13 -32.01
CA LYS A 552 16.74 8.28 -32.48
C LYS A 552 17.41 6.92 -32.48
N ILE A 553 17.80 6.44 -33.65
CA ILE A 553 18.48 5.16 -33.83
C ILE A 553 19.97 5.44 -33.94
N ILE A 554 20.73 4.90 -33.00
CA ILE A 554 22.17 5.07 -32.91
C ILE A 554 22.82 3.77 -33.36
N GLU A 555 23.42 3.81 -34.54
CA GLU A 555 24.14 2.69 -35.12
C GLU A 555 25.44 2.39 -34.35
N PRO A 556 25.94 1.15 -34.40
CA PRO A 556 27.25 0.80 -33.83
C PRO A 556 28.41 1.64 -34.39
N SER A 557 28.26 2.17 -35.61
CA SER A 557 29.22 3.08 -36.25
C SER A 557 29.22 4.50 -35.68
N GLY A 558 28.25 4.83 -34.81
CA GLY A 558 28.03 6.17 -34.26
C GLY A 558 27.13 7.07 -35.10
N ALA A 559 26.66 6.60 -36.27
CA ALA A 559 25.66 7.33 -37.05
C ALA A 559 24.31 7.37 -36.29
N VAL A 560 23.65 8.53 -36.31
CA VAL A 560 22.34 8.72 -35.66
C VAL A 560 21.31 9.04 -36.73
N TYR A 561 20.26 8.22 -36.80
CA TYR A 561 19.06 8.48 -37.58
C TYR A 561 17.95 8.91 -36.65
N THR A 562 17.06 9.76 -37.13
CA THR A 562 15.92 10.24 -36.36
C THR A 562 14.68 10.09 -37.20
N ASP A 563 13.64 9.51 -36.64
CA ASP A 563 12.36 9.30 -37.31
C ASP A 563 11.21 9.43 -36.32
N ARG A 564 10.01 9.59 -36.84
CA ARG A 564 8.79 9.64 -36.04
C ARG A 564 8.10 8.28 -36.05
N ILE A 565 7.66 7.84 -34.89
CA ILE A 565 6.82 6.65 -34.77
C ILE A 565 5.43 6.99 -35.32
N LEU A 566 5.06 6.30 -36.42
CA LEU A 566 3.80 6.49 -37.12
C LEU A 566 2.64 5.78 -36.41
N ALA A 567 2.91 4.60 -35.89
CA ALA A 567 1.99 3.79 -35.09
C ALA A 567 2.80 2.84 -34.19
N TYR A 568 2.27 2.55 -33.01
CA TYR A 568 2.89 1.66 -32.03
C TYR A 568 1.90 0.61 -31.54
N ASN A 569 2.25 -0.66 -31.68
CA ASN A 569 1.51 -1.77 -31.09
C ASN A 569 2.24 -2.20 -29.81
N GLY A 570 1.64 -1.95 -28.65
CA GLY A 570 2.23 -2.24 -27.35
C GLY A 570 2.26 -3.74 -27.04
N ALA A 571 1.30 -4.51 -27.56
CA ALA A 571 1.26 -5.96 -27.36
C ALA A 571 2.41 -6.68 -28.07
N THR A 572 2.82 -6.19 -29.24
CA THR A 572 3.97 -6.74 -30.00
C THR A 572 5.25 -5.91 -29.85
N ARG A 573 5.18 -4.76 -29.16
CA ARG A 573 6.24 -3.74 -29.05
C ARG A 573 6.78 -3.25 -30.39
N GLU A 574 5.92 -3.26 -31.41
CA GLU A 574 6.27 -2.92 -32.78
C GLU A 574 5.98 -1.45 -33.07
N ALA A 575 7.04 -0.68 -33.39
CA ALA A 575 6.97 0.69 -33.86
C ALA A 575 7.05 0.73 -35.39
N GLN A 576 6.09 1.41 -36.02
CA GLN A 576 6.09 1.66 -37.46
C GLN A 576 6.88 2.93 -37.78
N LEU A 577 7.88 2.80 -38.67
CA LEU A 577 8.85 3.82 -39.03
C LEU A 577 8.92 4.03 -40.55
N SER A 578 9.42 5.19 -40.95
CA SER A 578 9.78 5.54 -42.33
C SER A 578 11.23 5.17 -42.68
N ILE A 579 12.09 4.93 -41.69
CA ILE A 579 13.46 4.42 -41.88
C ILE A 579 13.42 3.06 -42.57
N THR A 580 14.25 2.89 -43.59
CA THR A 580 14.27 1.69 -44.44
C THR A 580 15.40 0.71 -44.14
N THR A 581 16.42 1.11 -43.38
CA THR A 581 17.57 0.27 -43.03
C THR A 581 18.11 0.60 -41.65
N ILE A 582 18.39 -0.42 -40.83
CA ILE A 582 19.06 -0.33 -39.53
C ILE A 582 20.07 -1.48 -39.44
N SER A 583 21.28 -1.22 -38.94
CA SER A 583 22.30 -2.27 -38.79
C SER A 583 22.06 -3.12 -37.53
N PRO A 584 22.44 -4.41 -37.54
CA PRO A 584 22.37 -5.25 -36.35
C PRO A 584 23.17 -4.64 -35.18
N GLY A 585 22.56 -4.60 -34.00
CA GLY A 585 23.17 -4.03 -32.79
C GLY A 585 22.97 -2.52 -32.59
N ALA A 586 22.16 -1.88 -33.43
CA ALA A 586 21.72 -0.50 -33.18
C ALA A 586 20.94 -0.39 -31.87
N ARG A 587 21.12 0.73 -31.18
CA ARG A 587 20.33 1.12 -30.00
C ARG A 587 19.39 2.25 -30.38
N TYR A 588 18.32 2.42 -29.64
CA TYR A 588 17.40 3.53 -29.84
C TYR A 588 17.30 4.39 -28.57
N GLU A 589 16.95 5.65 -28.79
CA GLU A 589 16.61 6.63 -27.78
C GLU A 589 15.24 7.22 -28.16
N LEU A 590 14.25 7.05 -27.30
CA LEU A 590 12.91 7.62 -27.48
C LEU A 590 12.83 8.99 -26.83
N VAL A 591 12.41 9.97 -27.62
CA VAL A 591 12.25 11.36 -27.22
C VAL A 591 10.78 11.76 -27.44
N PRO A 592 10.06 12.17 -26.39
CA PRO A 592 8.68 12.60 -26.52
C PRO A 592 8.57 13.90 -27.31
N PRO A 593 7.40 14.17 -27.93
CA PRO A 593 7.15 15.43 -28.62
C PRO A 593 6.93 16.54 -27.58
N LEU A 594 7.99 17.28 -27.26
CA LEU A 594 7.97 18.37 -26.27
C LEU A 594 7.91 19.76 -26.91
N ASP A 595 8.22 19.86 -28.20
CA ASP A 595 8.19 21.10 -28.96
C ASP A 595 7.16 20.98 -30.08
N GLY A 596 6.38 22.03 -30.31
CA GLY A 596 5.35 22.02 -31.36
C GLY A 596 4.75 23.39 -31.64
N GLU A 597 3.72 23.40 -32.48
CA GLU A 597 2.95 24.61 -32.81
C GLU A 597 1.53 24.54 -32.24
N VAL A 598 0.97 25.69 -31.90
CA VAL A 598 -0.42 25.78 -31.46
C VAL A 598 -1.33 25.45 -32.66
N GLY A 599 -2.10 24.37 -32.55
CA GLY A 599 -2.87 23.78 -33.65
C GLY A 599 -4.08 24.62 -34.06
N SER A 600 -4.69 25.34 -33.12
CA SER A 600 -5.81 26.25 -33.38
C SER A 600 -5.83 27.39 -32.34
N ASN A 601 -6.56 28.46 -32.62
CA ASN A 601 -6.70 29.55 -31.63
C ASN A 601 -7.30 28.99 -30.31
N PRO A 602 -6.86 29.49 -29.15
CA PRO A 602 -7.31 29.01 -27.85
C PRO A 602 -8.82 28.92 -27.78
N VAL A 603 -9.33 27.72 -27.48
CA VAL A 603 -10.77 27.44 -27.41
C VAL A 603 -11.39 28.19 -26.22
N ASN A 604 -10.63 28.29 -25.12
CA ASN A 604 -10.99 29.01 -23.88
C ASN A 604 -9.75 29.69 -23.28
N ALA A 605 -9.94 30.61 -22.33
CA ALA A 605 -8.86 31.43 -21.76
C ALA A 605 -7.75 30.60 -21.06
N ASN A 606 -8.07 29.40 -20.57
CA ASN A 606 -7.20 28.47 -19.86
C ASN A 606 -6.95 27.16 -20.63
N GLN A 607 -7.16 27.14 -21.95
CA GLN A 607 -6.91 25.95 -22.76
C GLN A 607 -6.03 26.29 -23.97
N ILE A 608 -5.25 25.30 -24.42
CA ILE A 608 -4.43 25.40 -25.62
C ILE A 608 -4.54 24.10 -26.42
N GLN A 609 -4.78 24.24 -27.73
CA GLN A 609 -4.80 23.12 -28.64
C GLN A 609 -3.37 22.87 -29.13
N LEU A 610 -2.78 21.74 -28.78
CA LEU A 610 -1.50 21.30 -29.32
C LEU A 610 -1.69 20.81 -30.77
N ASP A 611 -0.63 20.91 -31.58
CA ASP A 611 -0.64 20.41 -32.96
C ASP A 611 -0.73 18.88 -33.02
N THR A 612 -0.94 18.36 -34.24
CA THR A 612 -1.03 16.92 -34.52
C THR A 612 0.27 16.15 -34.27
N ASN A 613 1.33 16.83 -33.87
CA ASN A 613 2.61 16.24 -33.49
C ASN A 613 2.68 15.92 -31.99
N ALA A 614 1.74 16.42 -31.19
CA ALA A 614 1.65 16.11 -29.77
C ALA A 614 1.32 14.62 -29.51
N SER A 615 1.58 14.19 -28.28
CA SER A 615 1.28 12.83 -27.81
C SER A 615 -0.21 12.53 -27.93
N ARG A 616 -0.55 11.30 -28.30
CA ARG A 616 -1.95 10.86 -28.41
C ARG A 616 -2.47 10.18 -27.15
N THR A 617 -1.64 10.09 -26.13
CA THR A 617 -1.99 9.52 -24.83
C THR A 617 -2.60 10.60 -23.96
N ASP A 618 -3.76 10.31 -23.39
CA ASP A 618 -4.42 11.17 -22.42
C ASP A 618 -3.50 11.41 -21.21
N ASP A 619 -3.60 12.59 -20.63
CA ASP A 619 -2.84 13.09 -19.48
C ASP A 619 -1.30 13.12 -19.62
N PHE A 620 -0.76 12.83 -20.81
CA PHE A 620 0.68 12.69 -21.03
C PHE A 620 1.52 13.90 -20.61
N TYR A 621 0.99 15.11 -20.80
CA TYR A 621 1.69 16.36 -20.50
C TYR A 621 1.31 16.98 -19.15
N VAL A 622 0.43 16.33 -18.39
CA VAL A 622 -0.12 16.89 -17.15
C VAL A 622 0.99 17.14 -16.14
N GLY A 623 1.02 18.37 -15.64
CA GLY A 623 1.98 18.88 -14.67
C GLY A 623 3.28 19.44 -15.26
N MET A 624 3.50 19.35 -16.57
CA MET A 624 4.65 19.96 -17.22
C MET A 624 4.38 21.44 -17.52
N PRO A 625 5.37 22.34 -17.35
CA PRO A 625 5.22 23.73 -17.74
C PRO A 625 5.37 23.87 -19.26
N ILE A 626 4.32 24.37 -19.90
CA ILE A 626 4.32 24.76 -21.31
C ILE A 626 4.71 26.23 -21.43
N THR A 627 5.75 26.52 -22.20
CA THR A 627 6.25 27.87 -22.47
C THR A 627 6.10 28.20 -23.95
N ILE A 628 5.52 29.34 -24.27
CA ILE A 628 5.47 29.82 -25.65
C ILE A 628 6.83 30.41 -26.01
N THR A 629 7.53 29.76 -26.94
CA THR A 629 8.88 30.12 -27.35
C THR A 629 8.91 31.13 -28.49
N ASP A 630 7.84 31.19 -29.30
CA ASP A 630 7.72 32.14 -30.40
C ASP A 630 6.26 32.45 -30.78
N GLY A 631 5.96 33.63 -31.34
CA GLY A 631 4.58 34.05 -31.71
C GLY A 631 3.88 34.95 -30.68
N GLN A 632 2.55 35.07 -30.75
CA GLN A 632 1.79 35.78 -29.69
C GLN A 632 1.80 34.95 -28.41
N GLY A 633 1.78 35.59 -27.25
CA GLY A 633 1.94 34.89 -25.97
C GLY A 633 3.37 34.46 -25.62
N LYS A 634 4.39 34.83 -26.42
CA LYS A 634 5.80 34.50 -26.18
C LYS A 634 6.26 34.83 -24.76
N SER A 635 7.06 33.93 -24.18
CA SER A 635 7.57 33.95 -22.80
C SER A 635 6.50 33.79 -21.71
N GLN A 636 5.25 33.52 -22.08
CA GLN A 636 4.26 33.07 -21.11
C GLN A 636 4.44 31.58 -20.87
N THR A 637 4.50 31.21 -19.59
CA THR A 637 4.59 29.82 -19.11
C THR A 637 3.36 29.49 -18.29
N ARG A 638 2.78 28.31 -18.51
CA ARG A 638 1.62 27.76 -17.78
C ARG A 638 1.89 26.32 -17.42
N ILE A 639 1.21 25.80 -16.41
CA ILE A 639 1.27 24.39 -16.05
C ILE A 639 0.06 23.69 -16.68
N ILE A 640 0.30 22.60 -17.40
CA ILE A 640 -0.79 21.77 -17.92
C ILE A 640 -1.44 21.02 -16.74
N THR A 641 -2.75 21.11 -16.59
CA THR A 641 -3.51 20.45 -15.50
C THR A 641 -4.31 19.25 -15.96
N ASP A 642 -4.61 19.17 -17.26
CA ASP A 642 -5.35 18.07 -17.89
C ASP A 642 -5.00 18.06 -19.39
N TYR A 643 -4.99 16.88 -20.02
CA TYR A 643 -4.66 16.75 -21.45
C TYR A 643 -5.46 15.62 -22.11
N ASP A 644 -6.27 15.94 -23.12
CA ASP A 644 -6.94 14.97 -23.97
C ASP A 644 -6.07 14.69 -25.19
N GLY A 645 -5.51 13.47 -25.28
CA GLY A 645 -4.65 13.03 -26.37
C GLY A 645 -5.41 12.69 -27.66
N THR A 646 -6.72 12.47 -27.58
CA THR A 646 -7.59 12.28 -28.75
C THR A 646 -7.87 13.60 -29.45
N THR A 647 -8.19 14.65 -28.69
CA THR A 647 -8.48 15.97 -29.24
C THR A 647 -7.26 16.86 -29.34
N GLY A 648 -6.20 16.62 -28.55
CA GLY A 648 -4.98 17.43 -28.44
C GLY A 648 -5.15 18.68 -27.57
N ILE A 649 -6.20 18.75 -26.76
CA ILE A 649 -6.50 19.91 -25.90
C ILE A 649 -5.77 19.75 -24.57
N ALA A 650 -4.92 20.73 -24.23
CA ALA A 650 -4.33 20.87 -22.91
C ALA A 650 -5.07 21.95 -22.11
N THR A 651 -5.57 21.59 -20.94
CA THR A 651 -6.12 22.51 -19.94
C THR A 651 -5.00 23.00 -19.03
N LEU A 652 -5.03 24.26 -18.62
CA LEU A 652 -3.94 24.95 -17.93
C LEU A 652 -4.35 25.47 -16.56
N ASP A 653 -3.37 25.60 -15.66
CA ASP A 653 -3.50 26.09 -14.28
C ASP A 653 -4.03 27.53 -14.18
N SER A 654 -3.77 28.34 -15.21
CA SER A 654 -4.22 29.73 -15.25
C SER A 654 -4.42 30.22 -16.68
N ALA A 655 -5.30 31.22 -16.84
CA ALA A 655 -5.59 31.79 -18.15
C ALA A 655 -4.36 32.48 -18.78
N TRP A 656 -4.28 32.47 -20.11
CA TRP A 656 -3.23 33.20 -20.83
C TRP A 656 -3.35 34.71 -20.61
N GLY A 657 -2.21 35.38 -20.47
CA GLY A 657 -2.13 36.84 -20.44
C GLY A 657 -2.33 37.43 -21.83
N ASN A 658 -2.70 38.72 -21.89
CA ASN A 658 -2.93 39.42 -23.16
C ASN A 658 -1.60 39.91 -23.76
N PRO A 659 -1.25 39.60 -25.03
CA PRO A 659 -2.01 38.81 -25.99
C PRO A 659 -1.85 37.29 -25.80
N PRO A 660 -2.95 36.51 -25.90
CA PRO A 660 -2.88 35.05 -25.76
C PRO A 660 -2.15 34.42 -26.96
N PRO A 661 -1.69 33.16 -26.82
CA PRO A 661 -1.16 32.41 -27.95
C PRO A 661 -2.21 32.24 -29.04
N ILE A 662 -1.79 32.22 -30.30
CA ILE A 662 -2.68 31.99 -31.46
C ILE A 662 -2.19 30.80 -32.28
N ALA A 663 -3.01 30.31 -33.20
CA ALA A 663 -2.61 29.27 -34.14
C ALA A 663 -1.28 29.62 -34.84
N GLY A 664 -0.33 28.69 -34.84
CA GLY A 664 1.03 28.87 -35.35
C GLY A 664 2.03 29.52 -34.38
N SER A 665 1.63 29.84 -33.15
CA SER A 665 2.60 30.16 -32.08
C SER A 665 3.38 28.89 -31.72
N LYS A 666 4.67 29.01 -31.39
CA LYS A 666 5.52 27.88 -31.02
C LYS A 666 5.55 27.70 -29.52
N TYR A 667 5.42 26.46 -29.06
CA TYR A 667 5.54 26.11 -27.66
C TYR A 667 6.69 25.13 -27.45
N SER A 668 7.21 25.12 -26.23
CA SER A 668 8.13 24.13 -25.70
C SER A 668 7.65 23.74 -24.31
N ILE A 669 7.55 22.45 -24.06
CA ILE A 669 7.15 21.85 -22.78
C ILE A 669 8.43 21.42 -22.09
N ASP A 670 8.75 22.03 -20.94
CA ASP A 670 9.96 21.66 -20.19
C ASP A 670 9.74 20.32 -19.49
N ALA A 671 10.66 19.38 -19.74
CA ALA A 671 10.69 18.08 -19.09
C ALA A 671 11.26 18.15 -17.66
N HIS A 672 11.81 19.28 -17.21
CA HIS A 672 12.23 19.44 -15.82
C HIS A 672 11.06 19.88 -14.96
N SER A 673 10.92 19.20 -13.84
CA SER A 673 10.11 19.67 -12.74
C SER A 673 10.72 20.85 -12.01
N TYR A 674 9.88 21.84 -11.72
CA TYR A 674 10.23 22.99 -10.90
C TYR A 674 10.01 22.69 -9.42
N ILE A 675 11.06 22.75 -8.60
CA ILE A 675 10.98 22.60 -7.15
C ILE A 675 11.00 23.98 -6.50
N ASN A 676 9.93 24.33 -5.78
CA ASN A 676 9.88 25.58 -5.02
C ASN A 676 10.88 25.56 -3.85
N ALA A 677 11.46 26.71 -3.53
CA ALA A 677 12.49 26.87 -2.48
C ALA A 677 12.00 26.60 -1.04
N ASN A 678 10.74 26.22 -0.86
CA ASN A 678 10.11 25.94 0.44
C ASN A 678 9.89 24.44 0.70
N ASN A 679 10.34 23.56 -0.20
CA ASN A 679 10.07 22.13 -0.08
C ASN A 679 10.92 21.50 1.04
N LYS A 680 10.24 20.84 1.97
CA LYS A 680 10.81 20.23 3.17
C LYS A 680 10.37 18.78 3.27
N PHE A 681 11.29 17.87 3.60
CA PHE A 681 10.94 16.49 3.94
C PHE A 681 11.50 16.13 5.31
N ARG A 682 10.82 15.24 6.03
CA ARG A 682 11.20 14.81 7.38
C ARG A 682 11.78 13.41 7.33
N ILE A 683 12.93 13.19 7.98
CA ILE A 683 13.62 11.89 8.01
C ILE A 683 13.99 11.52 9.45
N LYS A 684 13.81 10.25 9.80
CA LYS A 684 14.20 9.67 11.08
C LYS A 684 14.97 8.37 10.84
N VAL A 685 16.14 8.23 11.44
CA VAL A 685 16.97 7.01 11.37
C VAL A 685 17.14 6.49 12.80
N GLY A 686 16.70 5.26 13.05
CA GLY A 686 16.76 4.63 14.38
C GLY A 686 16.02 5.42 15.47
N ASN A 687 16.71 5.64 16.59
CA ASN A 687 16.19 6.35 17.77
C ASN A 687 16.47 7.87 17.77
N GLU A 688 17.05 8.41 16.69
CA GLU A 688 17.29 9.85 16.54
C GLU A 688 15.98 10.63 16.42
N LEU A 689 16.02 11.93 16.74
CA LEU A 689 14.87 12.83 16.55
C LEU A 689 14.58 13.02 15.06
N THR A 690 13.31 13.02 14.66
CA THR A 690 12.89 13.36 13.30
C THR A 690 13.47 14.71 12.88
N GLN A 691 14.25 14.72 11.80
CA GLN A 691 14.91 15.91 11.29
C GLN A 691 14.19 16.42 10.04
N GLU A 692 13.98 17.74 9.98
CA GLU A 692 13.46 18.40 8.78
C GLU A 692 14.61 18.83 7.85
N ILE A 693 14.48 18.47 6.57
CA ILE A 693 15.46 18.76 5.54
C ILE A 693 14.80 19.63 4.48
N SER A 694 15.29 20.85 4.36
CA SER A 694 14.87 21.78 3.32
C SER A 694 15.72 21.57 2.06
N LEU A 695 15.02 21.40 0.95
CA LEU A 695 15.60 21.30 -0.38
C LEU A 695 15.87 22.68 -0.94
N ASN A 696 16.90 22.79 -1.76
CA ASN A 696 17.14 24.03 -2.48
C ASN A 696 16.15 24.08 -3.65
N GLY A 697 15.50 25.24 -3.87
CA GLY A 697 14.65 25.44 -5.04
C GLY A 697 15.47 25.47 -6.32
N GLY A 698 14.92 24.94 -7.42
CA GLY A 698 15.59 24.85 -8.71
C GLY A 698 15.01 23.78 -9.62
N SER A 699 15.50 23.73 -10.86
CA SER A 699 15.19 22.65 -11.82
C SER A 699 16.21 21.53 -11.68
N TYR A 700 15.75 20.30 -11.47
CA TYR A 700 16.59 19.12 -11.26
C TYR A 700 16.07 17.93 -12.09
N ASN A 701 16.98 17.10 -12.61
CA ASN A 701 16.62 15.75 -13.06
C ASN A 701 16.68 14.73 -11.90
N ILE A 702 16.11 13.54 -12.07
CA ILE A 702 15.95 12.57 -10.97
C ILE A 702 17.27 12.13 -10.31
N ARG A 703 18.36 12.04 -11.07
CA ARG A 703 19.68 11.66 -10.54
C ARG A 703 20.34 12.81 -9.78
N GLU A 704 20.19 14.03 -10.27
CA GLU A 704 20.65 15.23 -9.56
C GLU A 704 19.84 15.46 -8.28
N PHE A 705 18.55 15.17 -8.32
CA PHE A 705 17.63 15.24 -7.19
C PHE A 705 18.00 14.23 -6.10
N ALA A 706 18.23 12.97 -6.46
CA ALA A 706 18.71 11.93 -5.55
C ALA A 706 20.01 12.33 -4.84
N ARG A 707 20.98 12.85 -5.62
CA ARG A 707 22.27 13.29 -5.09
C ARG A 707 22.13 14.47 -4.14
N MET A 708 21.29 15.45 -4.45
CA MET A 708 21.03 16.59 -3.57
C MET A 708 20.42 16.14 -2.24
N ILE A 709 19.45 15.21 -2.28
CA ILE A 709 18.83 14.64 -1.08
C ILE A 709 19.87 13.92 -0.23
N GLU A 710 20.70 13.07 -0.84
CA GLU A 710 21.78 12.36 -0.16
C GLU A 710 22.75 13.32 0.55
N GLU A 711 23.22 14.35 -0.16
CA GLU A 711 24.14 15.35 0.39
C GLU A 711 23.53 16.09 1.58
N LYS A 712 22.25 16.45 1.51
CA LYS A 712 21.53 17.16 2.60
C LYS A 712 21.30 16.29 3.83
N ILE A 713 21.02 15.00 3.64
CA ILE A 713 20.87 14.04 4.74
C ILE A 713 22.23 13.82 5.42
N ARG A 714 23.28 13.53 4.64
CA ARG A 714 24.62 13.27 5.20
C ARG A 714 25.23 14.45 5.92
N ALA A 715 24.91 15.67 5.50
CA ALA A 715 25.38 16.89 6.15
C ALA A 715 24.95 17.01 7.63
N ARG A 716 23.98 16.21 8.10
CA ARG A 716 23.54 16.17 9.49
C ARG A 716 24.47 15.39 10.43
N GLY A 717 25.32 14.50 9.90
CA GLY A 717 26.24 13.68 10.70
C GLY A 717 25.55 12.58 11.53
N GLY A 718 26.31 11.85 12.35
CA GLY A 718 25.79 10.72 13.14
C GLY A 718 25.36 9.53 12.29
N GLU A 719 24.27 8.85 12.66
CA GLU A 719 23.67 7.73 11.90
C GLU A 719 23.25 8.14 10.47
N TYR A 720 22.96 9.43 10.24
CA TYR A 720 22.59 9.95 8.92
C TYR A 720 23.76 10.00 7.92
N ALA A 721 25.01 9.92 8.40
CA ALA A 721 26.20 10.01 7.54
C ALA A 721 26.34 8.80 6.58
N ASN A 722 25.72 7.67 6.94
CA ASN A 722 25.81 6.41 6.19
C ASN A 722 24.60 6.17 5.27
N VAL A 723 23.64 7.11 5.22
CA VAL A 723 22.49 7.03 4.32
C VAL A 723 22.95 7.24 2.87
N ARG A 724 22.47 6.42 1.94
CA ARG A 724 22.69 6.46 0.49
C ARG A 724 21.33 6.60 -0.21
N VAL A 725 21.30 7.36 -1.30
CA VAL A 725 20.10 7.59 -2.11
C VAL A 725 20.42 7.31 -3.56
N GLU A 726 19.78 6.29 -4.12
CA GLU A 726 19.93 5.89 -5.51
C GLU A 726 18.65 6.16 -6.29
N ALA A 727 18.79 6.73 -7.49
CA ALA A 727 17.68 6.84 -8.43
C ALA A 727 17.63 5.60 -9.33
N THR A 728 16.48 4.94 -9.39
CA THR A 728 16.26 3.77 -10.24
C THR A 728 15.65 4.14 -11.60
N PRO A 729 15.74 3.26 -12.61
CA PRO A 729 15.16 3.50 -13.94
C PRO A 729 13.63 3.66 -13.97
N ASP A 730 12.91 3.20 -12.93
CA ASP A 730 11.46 3.25 -12.77
C ASP A 730 10.97 4.46 -11.93
N ASN A 731 11.73 5.56 -11.90
CA ASN A 731 11.40 6.78 -11.15
C ASN A 731 11.24 6.60 -9.64
N ARG A 732 12.04 5.70 -9.05
CA ARG A 732 12.07 5.52 -7.60
C ARG A 732 13.37 6.06 -7.02
N LEU A 733 13.27 6.66 -5.85
CA LEU A 733 14.40 6.95 -4.99
C LEU A 733 14.50 5.81 -3.98
N ARG A 734 15.57 5.02 -4.08
CA ARG A 734 15.93 4.02 -3.10
C ARG A 734 16.81 4.68 -2.06
N ILE A 735 16.28 4.81 -0.85
CA ILE A 735 17.01 5.33 0.30
C ILE A 735 17.36 4.14 1.18
N PHE A 736 18.64 4.00 1.50
CA PHE A 736 19.11 2.91 2.34
C PHE A 736 20.23 3.37 3.26
N HIS A 737 20.26 2.79 4.45
CA HIS A 737 21.41 2.89 5.32
C HIS A 737 22.46 1.84 4.88
N GLN A 738 23.75 2.17 4.94
CA GLN A 738 24.84 1.36 4.37
C GLN A 738 24.86 -0.11 4.87
N ASP A 739 24.25 -0.40 6.02
CA ASP A 739 24.15 -1.75 6.61
C ASP A 739 22.94 -2.58 6.10
N GLU A 740 22.00 -1.97 5.37
CA GLU A 740 20.70 -2.54 4.95
C GLU A 740 20.54 -2.64 3.42
N LEU A 741 21.64 -2.88 2.69
CA LEU A 741 21.69 -2.91 1.21
C LEU A 741 20.66 -3.81 0.51
N ASN A 742 20.04 -4.76 1.22
CA ASN A 742 19.11 -5.73 0.66
C ASN A 742 17.62 -5.37 0.83
N ASN A 743 17.28 -4.32 1.58
CA ASN A 743 15.88 -3.92 1.81
C ASN A 743 15.68 -2.39 1.81
N PRO A 744 15.99 -1.69 0.71
CA PRO A 744 15.94 -0.23 0.65
C PRO A 744 14.50 0.29 0.74
N LEU A 745 14.30 1.40 1.47
CA LEU A 745 13.07 2.18 1.37
C LEU A 745 12.95 2.72 -0.05
N SER A 746 11.90 2.32 -0.75
CA SER A 746 11.71 2.67 -2.16
C SER A 746 10.56 3.66 -2.29
N ILE A 747 10.89 4.94 -2.52
CA ILE A 747 9.91 6.00 -2.72
C ILE A 747 9.66 6.13 -4.22
N THR A 748 8.41 5.95 -4.67
CA THR A 748 8.02 6.20 -6.06
C THR A 748 7.64 7.67 -6.23
N LEU A 749 8.21 8.36 -7.22
CA LEU A 749 7.87 9.75 -7.53
C LEU A 749 6.77 9.77 -8.60
N PHE A 750 5.61 10.35 -8.30
CA PHE A 750 4.43 10.32 -9.17
C PHE A 750 4.21 11.63 -9.95
N SER A 751 3.56 11.49 -11.11
CA SER A 751 2.85 12.53 -11.87
C SER A 751 1.40 12.64 -11.38
N GLY A 752 0.86 13.85 -11.18
CA GLY A 752 -0.52 14.07 -10.68
C GLY A 752 -1.61 13.43 -11.56
N ASN A 753 -2.79 13.06 -11.05
CA ASN A 753 -3.85 13.94 -10.53
C ASN A 753 -4.34 13.66 -9.08
N GLU A 754 -4.90 14.68 -8.43
CA GLU A 754 -5.57 14.62 -7.10
C GLU A 754 -6.81 13.71 -7.07
N ALA A 755 -7.36 13.31 -8.22
CA ALA A 755 -8.52 12.42 -8.29
C ALA A 755 -8.16 10.92 -8.31
N ASP A 756 -6.92 10.56 -8.67
CA ASP A 756 -6.43 9.17 -8.65
C ASP A 756 -5.57 8.85 -7.41
N ALA A 757 -5.39 9.82 -6.53
CA ALA A 757 -4.59 9.70 -5.30
C ALA A 757 -5.29 8.86 -4.20
N LEU A 758 -6.61 8.64 -4.29
CA LEU A 758 -7.36 7.86 -3.30
C LEU A 758 -7.37 6.35 -3.58
N TRP A 759 -7.19 5.91 -4.83
CA TRP A 759 -7.33 4.50 -5.20
C TRP A 759 -6.00 3.72 -5.28
N ILE A 760 -4.85 4.42 -5.45
CA ILE A 760 -3.58 3.75 -5.79
C ILE A 760 -2.48 3.93 -4.71
N MET A 761 -2.75 4.65 -3.61
CA MET A 761 -1.82 4.79 -2.47
C MET A 761 -1.88 3.68 -1.41
N GLY A 762 -2.59 2.57 -1.66
CA GLY A 762 -2.56 1.42 -0.74
C GLY A 762 -3.28 1.65 0.59
N PHE A 763 -4.24 2.57 0.63
CA PHE A 763 -5.39 2.38 1.51
C PHE A 763 -6.32 1.42 0.78
N ALA A 764 -6.17 0.11 1.06
CA ALA A 764 -7.36 -0.71 1.10
C ALA A 764 -8.32 0.00 2.06
N ASP A 765 -9.53 0.17 1.59
CA ASP A 765 -10.62 0.80 2.29
C ASP A 765 -10.57 0.54 3.81
N GLY A 766 -10.24 1.60 4.54
CA GLY A 766 -10.48 1.73 5.96
C GLY A 766 -11.88 2.24 6.25
N VAL A 767 -12.82 2.19 5.30
CA VAL A 767 -14.24 2.03 5.62
C VAL A 767 -14.38 0.59 6.05
N SER A 768 -14.38 0.39 7.37
CA SER A 768 -14.76 -0.83 8.08
C SER A 768 -14.85 -2.08 7.18
N SER A 769 -13.77 -2.83 6.99
CA SER A 769 -13.93 -4.22 6.61
C SER A 769 -14.43 -4.96 7.85
N ASP A 770 -15.73 -4.85 8.11
CA ASP A 770 -16.49 -5.80 8.91
C ASP A 770 -16.03 -7.20 8.51
N THR A 771 -15.53 -7.95 9.50
CA THR A 771 -15.68 -9.39 9.80
C THR A 771 -15.74 -10.46 8.68
N GLU A 772 -15.63 -10.15 7.39
CA GLU A 772 -16.19 -10.98 6.32
C GLU A 772 -15.26 -11.21 5.10
N THR A 773 -14.14 -10.51 4.94
CA THR A 773 -13.24 -10.69 3.78
C THR A 773 -11.86 -11.25 4.17
N PRO A 774 -11.36 -12.32 3.51
CA PRO A 774 -9.99 -12.83 3.69
C PRO A 774 -8.92 -11.87 3.17
N ASN A 775 -7.76 -11.81 3.84
CA ASN A 775 -6.64 -10.95 3.45
C ASN A 775 -5.55 -11.71 2.69
N TYR A 776 -4.93 -11.06 1.70
CA TYR A 776 -3.79 -11.62 0.95
C TYR A 776 -2.44 -11.30 1.61
N GLU A 777 -1.75 -12.34 2.07
CA GLU A 777 -0.44 -12.29 2.75
C GLU A 777 0.73 -12.72 1.85
N GLY A 778 0.45 -13.02 0.58
CA GLY A 778 1.45 -13.37 -0.43
C GLY A 778 2.23 -12.17 -0.96
N ASN A 779 3.13 -12.40 -1.91
CA ASN A 779 3.79 -11.32 -2.65
C ASN A 779 3.50 -11.41 -4.16
N LYS A 780 3.72 -10.31 -4.89
CA LYS A 780 3.48 -10.24 -6.34
C LYS A 780 4.65 -10.76 -7.18
N GLY A 781 5.48 -11.63 -6.59
CA GLY A 781 6.66 -12.19 -7.24
C GLY A 781 6.29 -13.30 -8.22
N TYR A 782 7.06 -13.41 -9.30
CA TYR A 782 6.87 -14.42 -10.34
C TYR A 782 7.78 -15.61 -10.09
N ILE A 783 7.25 -16.82 -10.30
CA ILE A 783 8.02 -18.06 -10.27
C ILE A 783 8.24 -18.49 -11.71
N GLU A 784 9.50 -18.55 -12.11
CA GLU A 784 9.93 -18.85 -13.47
C GLU A 784 10.76 -20.13 -13.51
N TYR A 785 10.48 -20.98 -14.50
CA TYR A 785 11.21 -22.23 -14.74
C TYR A 785 11.92 -22.15 -16.09
N GLU A 786 13.22 -22.45 -16.12
CA GLU A 786 13.97 -22.57 -17.38
C GLU A 786 13.63 -23.89 -18.06
N ILE A 787 13.07 -23.80 -19.27
CA ILE A 787 12.53 -24.95 -20.03
C ILE A 787 13.27 -25.20 -21.35
N SER A 788 14.20 -24.32 -21.71
CA SER A 788 15.14 -24.44 -22.81
C SER A 788 16.21 -23.37 -22.64
N THR A 789 17.33 -23.49 -23.36
CA THR A 789 18.37 -22.46 -23.37
C THR A 789 17.76 -21.07 -23.62
N SER A 790 17.87 -20.20 -22.62
CA SER A 790 17.37 -18.82 -22.66
C SER A 790 15.86 -18.67 -22.84
N MET A 791 15.08 -19.67 -22.42
CA MET A 791 13.62 -19.59 -22.38
C MET A 791 13.10 -19.99 -21.00
N GLU A 792 12.53 -19.01 -20.32
CA GLU A 792 11.86 -19.19 -19.03
C GLU A 792 10.34 -19.08 -19.21
N ILE A 793 9.59 -19.78 -18.37
CA ILE A 793 8.13 -19.70 -18.33
C ILE A 793 7.67 -19.38 -16.91
N GLN A 794 6.82 -18.37 -16.78
CA GLN A 794 6.11 -18.08 -15.55
C GLN A 794 5.04 -19.16 -15.31
N ILE A 795 5.09 -19.80 -14.14
CA ILE A 795 4.19 -20.91 -13.77
C ILE A 795 3.13 -20.54 -12.72
N ASN A 796 3.33 -19.45 -11.96
CA ASN A 796 2.42 -19.07 -10.88
C ASN A 796 1.38 -18.04 -11.31
N VAL A 797 0.18 -18.14 -10.72
CA VAL A 797 -0.88 -17.13 -10.76
C VAL A 797 -0.87 -16.42 -9.41
N ILE A 798 -0.86 -15.09 -9.42
CA ILE A 798 -0.84 -14.30 -8.17
C ILE A 798 -2.27 -14.20 -7.63
N GLY A 799 -2.44 -14.55 -6.35
CA GLY A 799 -3.74 -14.62 -5.69
C GLY A 799 -4.49 -13.29 -5.64
N ASP A 800 -3.80 -12.20 -5.30
CA ASP A 800 -4.42 -10.87 -5.05
C ASP A 800 -5.38 -10.43 -6.16
N LYS A 801 -4.91 -10.47 -7.40
CA LYS A 801 -5.68 -10.04 -8.56
C LYS A 801 -6.86 -10.94 -8.85
N LEU A 802 -6.81 -12.21 -8.46
CA LEU A 802 -7.84 -13.19 -8.76
C LEU A 802 -8.90 -13.25 -7.66
N PHE A 803 -8.48 -13.47 -6.41
CA PHE A 803 -9.39 -13.79 -5.31
C PHE A 803 -9.88 -12.56 -4.53
N ASP A 804 -9.11 -11.47 -4.44
CA ASP A 804 -9.54 -10.32 -3.64
C ASP A 804 -10.85 -9.70 -4.13
N PRO A 805 -11.05 -9.45 -5.45
CA PRO A 805 -12.33 -8.95 -5.95
C PRO A 805 -13.48 -9.94 -5.71
N ILE A 806 -13.20 -11.24 -5.86
CA ILE A 806 -14.18 -12.30 -5.62
C ILE A 806 -14.65 -12.25 -4.16
N PHE A 807 -13.73 -12.18 -3.20
CA PHE A 807 -14.10 -12.13 -1.78
C PHE A 807 -14.93 -10.88 -1.44
N GLN A 808 -14.60 -9.73 -2.03
CA GLN A 808 -15.36 -8.49 -1.86
C GLN A 808 -16.79 -8.62 -2.41
N HIS A 809 -16.94 -9.12 -3.64
CA HIS A 809 -18.26 -9.33 -4.24
C HIS A 809 -19.10 -10.34 -3.44
N LEU A 810 -18.51 -11.42 -2.95
CA LEU A 810 -19.23 -12.42 -2.14
C LEU A 810 -19.72 -11.85 -0.81
N ALA A 811 -18.90 -11.05 -0.12
CA ALA A 811 -19.31 -10.39 1.11
C ALA A 811 -20.46 -9.40 0.85
N LYS A 812 -20.35 -8.61 -0.22
CA LYS A 812 -21.39 -7.66 -0.62
C LYS A 812 -22.72 -8.34 -0.94
N ILE A 813 -22.67 -9.45 -1.69
CA ILE A 813 -23.85 -10.26 -2.01
C ILE A 813 -24.51 -10.86 -0.76
N SER A 814 -23.71 -11.37 0.18
CA SER A 814 -24.22 -11.88 1.46
C SER A 814 -24.96 -10.77 2.22
N GLN A 815 -24.38 -9.56 2.24
CA GLN A 815 -25.01 -8.38 2.83
C GLN A 815 -26.31 -7.99 2.12
N ASP A 816 -26.32 -7.89 0.79
CA ASP A 816 -27.50 -7.46 0.02
C ASP A 816 -28.65 -8.49 0.08
N LEU A 817 -28.34 -9.78 0.20
CA LEU A 817 -29.33 -10.84 0.50
C LEU A 817 -29.97 -10.65 1.88
N ARG A 818 -29.18 -10.37 2.91
CA ARG A 818 -29.67 -10.12 4.28
C ARG A 818 -30.46 -8.81 4.37
N ALA A 819 -30.04 -7.79 3.63
CA ALA A 819 -30.70 -6.47 3.57
C ALA A 819 -31.95 -6.45 2.66
N ASN A 820 -32.27 -7.55 1.98
CA ASN A 820 -33.37 -7.64 1.00
C ASN A 820 -33.26 -6.61 -0.15
N ASN A 821 -32.04 -6.33 -0.60
CA ASN A 821 -31.76 -5.35 -1.64
C ASN A 821 -31.85 -5.97 -3.05
N ILE A 822 -33.08 -6.17 -3.54
CA ILE A 822 -33.33 -6.87 -4.82
C ILE A 822 -32.74 -6.10 -6.03
N GLU A 823 -32.65 -4.77 -5.94
CA GLU A 823 -32.09 -3.93 -7.01
C GLU A 823 -30.59 -4.17 -7.19
N ALA A 824 -29.82 -4.18 -6.10
CA ALA A 824 -28.39 -4.54 -6.13
C ALA A 824 -28.20 -6.00 -6.60
N LEU A 825 -28.98 -6.93 -6.06
CA LEU A 825 -28.90 -8.36 -6.41
C LEU A 825 -29.16 -8.63 -7.89
N SER A 826 -30.14 -7.96 -8.49
CA SER A 826 -30.50 -8.17 -9.90
C SER A 826 -29.68 -7.34 -10.89
N GLY A 827 -28.96 -6.32 -10.41
CA GLY A 827 -28.13 -5.42 -11.18
C GLY A 827 -26.63 -5.69 -10.99
N GLU A 828 -26.03 -4.95 -10.05
CA GLU A 828 -24.59 -4.91 -9.81
C GLU A 828 -24.01 -6.28 -9.42
N ASP A 829 -24.63 -6.99 -8.49
CA ASP A 829 -24.12 -8.26 -7.96
C ASP A 829 -24.05 -9.37 -9.02
N LEU A 830 -25.12 -9.52 -9.82
CA LEU A 830 -25.14 -10.48 -10.94
C LEU A 830 -24.17 -10.10 -12.06
N TYR A 831 -23.90 -8.80 -12.23
CA TYR A 831 -22.90 -8.31 -13.16
C TYR A 831 -21.49 -8.69 -12.67
N ASN A 832 -21.18 -8.40 -11.41
CA ASN A 832 -19.87 -8.65 -10.79
C ASN A 832 -19.53 -10.14 -10.72
N ILE A 833 -20.46 -11.02 -10.30
CA ILE A 833 -20.21 -12.47 -10.29
C ILE A 833 -19.95 -13.04 -11.69
N ARG A 834 -20.60 -12.50 -12.71
CA ARG A 834 -20.31 -12.91 -14.10
C ARG A 834 -18.89 -12.47 -14.50
N LEU A 835 -18.48 -11.25 -14.16
CA LEU A 835 -17.12 -10.78 -14.42
C LEU A 835 -16.08 -11.64 -13.70
N ASP A 836 -16.36 -12.05 -12.46
CA ASP A 836 -15.48 -12.94 -11.71
C ASP A 836 -15.34 -14.30 -12.41
N ILE A 837 -16.45 -14.90 -12.85
CA ILE A 837 -16.45 -16.15 -13.63
C ILE A 837 -15.63 -15.97 -14.92
N ASP A 838 -15.86 -14.89 -15.67
CA ASP A 838 -15.15 -14.62 -16.92
C ASP A 838 -13.64 -14.46 -16.68
N LYS A 839 -13.24 -13.80 -15.59
CA LYS A 839 -11.83 -13.62 -15.20
C LYS A 839 -11.17 -14.95 -14.84
N VAL A 840 -11.86 -15.80 -14.09
CA VAL A 840 -11.36 -17.15 -13.76
C VAL A 840 -11.20 -17.99 -15.03
N LEU A 841 -12.16 -17.94 -15.96
CA LEU A 841 -12.11 -18.66 -17.23
C LEU A 841 -10.97 -18.17 -18.15
N VAL A 842 -10.71 -16.86 -18.20
CA VAL A 842 -9.56 -16.29 -18.93
C VAL A 842 -8.25 -16.81 -18.34
N THR A 843 -8.12 -16.75 -17.01
CA THR A 843 -6.95 -17.27 -16.29
C THR A 843 -6.75 -18.77 -16.55
N GLN A 844 -7.85 -19.55 -16.56
CA GLN A 844 -7.82 -20.97 -16.89
C GLN A 844 -7.35 -21.21 -18.34
N GLY A 845 -7.81 -20.40 -19.29
CA GLY A 845 -7.35 -20.44 -20.68
C GLY A 845 -5.85 -20.17 -20.83
N GLU A 846 -5.31 -19.23 -20.07
CA GLU A 846 -3.87 -18.93 -20.04
C GLU A 846 -3.05 -20.10 -19.48
N VAL A 847 -3.50 -20.69 -18.36
CA VAL A 847 -2.89 -21.88 -17.76
C VAL A 847 -2.91 -23.05 -18.74
N GLY A 848 -4.05 -23.33 -19.37
CA GLY A 848 -4.18 -24.38 -20.38
C GLY A 848 -3.29 -24.15 -21.61
N ALA A 849 -3.13 -22.90 -22.06
CA ALA A 849 -2.21 -22.58 -23.14
C ALA A 849 -0.74 -22.83 -22.76
N LYS A 850 -0.34 -22.54 -21.51
CA LYS A 850 1.00 -22.83 -20.97
C LYS A 850 1.26 -24.34 -20.89
N VAL A 851 0.31 -25.12 -20.40
CA VAL A 851 0.40 -26.60 -20.37
C VAL A 851 0.61 -27.17 -21.77
N ASN A 852 -0.24 -26.79 -22.73
CA ASN A 852 -0.11 -27.23 -24.14
C ASN A 852 1.24 -26.85 -24.76
N ARG A 853 1.79 -25.68 -24.42
CA ARG A 853 3.12 -25.24 -24.88
C ARG A 853 4.23 -26.09 -24.27
N LEU A 854 4.14 -26.42 -22.98
CA LEU A 854 5.11 -27.25 -22.27
C LEU A 854 5.11 -28.69 -22.79
N GLU A 855 3.93 -29.30 -22.99
CA GLU A 855 3.83 -30.67 -23.53
C GLU A 855 4.50 -30.78 -24.91
N LYS A 856 4.20 -29.84 -25.82
CA LYS A 856 4.85 -29.78 -27.14
C LYS A 856 6.37 -29.53 -27.03
N GLY A 857 6.78 -28.73 -26.04
CA GLY A 857 8.19 -28.50 -25.73
C GLY A 857 8.89 -29.79 -25.29
N ILE A 858 8.28 -30.55 -24.38
CA ILE A 858 8.78 -31.84 -23.90
C ILE A 858 8.91 -32.84 -25.04
N ASP A 859 7.91 -32.96 -25.93
CA ASP A 859 7.99 -33.87 -27.08
C ASP A 859 9.17 -33.55 -28.01
N ARG A 860 9.43 -32.25 -28.22
CA ARG A 860 10.60 -31.78 -28.98
C ARG A 860 11.91 -32.09 -28.26
N LEU A 861 11.99 -31.85 -26.96
CA LEU A 861 13.17 -32.14 -26.14
C LEU A 861 13.47 -33.64 -26.10
N LYS A 862 12.44 -34.49 -25.94
CA LYS A 862 12.55 -35.95 -26.01
C LYS A 862 13.10 -36.40 -27.36
N SER A 863 12.57 -35.84 -28.46
CA SER A 863 13.07 -36.12 -29.82
C SER A 863 14.53 -35.70 -30.01
N LEU A 864 14.93 -34.54 -29.46
CA LEU A 864 16.31 -34.06 -29.53
C LEU A 864 17.26 -34.94 -28.69
N ASN A 865 16.82 -35.36 -27.51
CA ASN A 865 17.57 -36.29 -26.65
C ASN A 865 17.80 -37.64 -27.35
N GLU A 866 16.79 -38.20 -28.01
CA GLU A 866 16.93 -39.42 -28.79
C GLU A 866 17.94 -39.26 -29.93
N ASN A 867 17.94 -38.12 -30.62
CA ASN A 867 18.89 -37.83 -31.68
C ASN A 867 20.33 -37.73 -31.15
N LEU A 868 20.54 -36.96 -30.08
CA LEU A 868 21.85 -36.83 -29.44
C LEU A 868 22.35 -38.17 -28.89
N THR A 869 21.47 -39.00 -28.34
CA THR A 869 21.81 -40.34 -27.88
C THR A 869 22.27 -41.22 -29.05
N LYS A 870 21.60 -41.15 -30.20
CA LYS A 870 22.04 -41.85 -31.43
C LYS A 870 23.39 -41.32 -31.95
N LEU A 871 23.62 -40.01 -31.92
CA LEU A 871 24.89 -39.40 -32.31
C LEU A 871 26.03 -39.79 -31.36
N LEU A 872 25.76 -39.87 -30.05
CA LEU A 872 26.71 -40.35 -29.04
C LEU A 872 27.07 -41.81 -29.30
N SER A 873 26.06 -42.67 -29.50
CA SER A 873 26.24 -44.07 -29.89
C SER A 873 27.11 -44.22 -31.14
N ASN A 874 26.85 -43.43 -32.19
CA ASN A 874 27.67 -43.46 -33.41
C ASN A 874 29.15 -43.10 -33.20
N VAL A 875 29.47 -42.29 -32.19
CA VAL A 875 30.85 -41.86 -31.89
C VAL A 875 31.55 -42.83 -30.93
N GLU A 876 30.81 -43.33 -29.95
CA GLU A 876 31.35 -44.08 -28.81
C GLU A 876 31.22 -45.59 -28.97
N ASP A 877 30.19 -46.11 -29.62
CA ASP A 877 29.93 -47.55 -29.66
C ASP A 877 30.86 -48.27 -30.64
N VAL A 878 31.27 -49.47 -30.23
CA VAL A 878 32.08 -50.35 -31.07
C VAL A 878 31.20 -51.29 -31.87
N ASP A 879 31.55 -51.53 -33.13
CA ASP A 879 31.05 -52.71 -33.86
C ASP A 879 31.64 -53.95 -33.20
N ILE A 880 30.88 -54.56 -32.29
CA ILE A 880 31.28 -55.72 -31.51
C ILE A 880 31.71 -56.88 -32.41
N THR A 881 31.05 -57.06 -33.56
CA THR A 881 31.36 -58.13 -34.51
C THR A 881 32.76 -57.94 -35.09
N LYS A 882 33.06 -56.73 -35.57
CA LYS A 882 34.39 -56.38 -36.08
C LYS A 882 35.45 -56.38 -34.98
N ALA A 883 35.13 -55.90 -33.79
CA ALA A 883 36.06 -55.87 -32.66
C ALA A 883 36.45 -57.27 -32.17
N ILE A 884 35.50 -58.21 -32.10
CA ILE A 884 35.77 -59.62 -31.77
C ILE A 884 36.64 -60.25 -32.86
N LEU A 885 36.35 -59.99 -34.13
CA LEU A 885 37.17 -60.49 -35.25
C LEU A 885 38.62 -60.00 -35.14
N GLU A 886 38.82 -58.70 -34.94
CA GLU A 886 40.14 -58.09 -34.78
C GLU A 886 40.87 -58.62 -33.53
N LEU A 887 40.16 -58.81 -32.41
CA LEU A 887 40.71 -59.41 -31.20
C LEU A 887 41.24 -60.83 -31.48
N ARG A 888 40.45 -61.68 -32.15
CA ARG A 888 40.87 -63.04 -32.53
C ARG A 888 42.09 -63.05 -33.47
N MET A 889 42.14 -62.11 -34.41
CA MET A 889 43.31 -61.94 -35.28
C MET A 889 44.56 -61.57 -34.47
N GLN A 890 44.45 -60.68 -33.48
CA GLN A 890 45.57 -60.27 -32.63
C GLN A 890 46.03 -61.39 -31.69
N GLU A 891 45.11 -62.14 -31.08
CA GLU A 891 45.43 -63.34 -30.30
C GLU A 891 46.21 -64.37 -31.14
N THR A 892 45.76 -64.59 -32.38
CA THR A 892 46.44 -65.50 -33.32
C THR A 892 47.83 -64.99 -33.70
N ALA A 893 47.97 -63.68 -33.97
CA ALA A 893 49.26 -63.05 -34.27
C ALA A 893 50.23 -63.12 -33.08
N TYR A 894 49.73 -62.93 -31.85
CA TYR A 894 50.50 -63.07 -30.63
C TYR A 894 51.01 -64.51 -30.43
N GLN A 895 50.15 -65.51 -30.65
CA GLN A 895 50.57 -66.92 -30.62
C GLN A 895 51.61 -67.24 -31.70
N ALA A 896 51.43 -66.72 -32.92
CA ALA A 896 52.41 -66.90 -33.99
C ALA A 896 53.75 -66.20 -33.68
N ALA A 897 53.71 -65.00 -33.07
CA ALA A 897 54.89 -64.28 -32.61
C ALA A 897 55.63 -65.04 -31.51
N LEU A 898 54.94 -65.65 -30.54
CA LEU A 898 55.52 -66.54 -29.52
C LEU A 898 56.25 -67.73 -30.15
N GLN A 899 55.62 -68.39 -31.13
CA GLN A 899 56.23 -69.52 -31.84
C GLN A 899 57.46 -69.09 -32.65
N SER A 900 57.43 -67.89 -33.25
CA SER A 900 58.57 -67.31 -33.97
C SER A 900 59.70 -66.90 -33.01
N ALA A 901 59.38 -66.36 -31.84
CA ALA A 901 60.33 -66.06 -30.76
C ALA A 901 61.13 -67.31 -30.36
N GLY A 902 60.42 -68.43 -30.19
CA GLY A 902 61.03 -69.72 -29.88
C GLY A 902 61.96 -70.27 -30.96
N ARG A 903 61.90 -69.74 -32.20
CA ARG A 903 62.79 -70.09 -33.31
C ARG A 903 63.94 -69.09 -33.51
N ILE A 904 63.74 -67.81 -33.17
CA ILE A 904 64.71 -66.72 -33.36
C ILE A 904 65.62 -66.54 -32.14
N MET A 905 65.15 -66.84 -30.93
CA MET A 905 66.04 -67.01 -29.78
C MET A 905 66.95 -68.20 -30.08
N PRO A 906 68.27 -68.01 -30.29
CA PRO A 906 69.13 -69.15 -30.48
C PRO A 906 69.06 -69.98 -29.20
N MET A 907 68.94 -71.29 -29.42
CA MET A 907 69.28 -72.29 -28.44
C MET A 907 70.56 -71.87 -27.71
N THR A 908 70.61 -72.19 -26.42
CA THR A 908 71.69 -71.85 -25.47
C THR A 908 73.07 -71.80 -26.09
N LEU A 909 74.00 -71.03 -25.48
CA LEU A 909 75.42 -70.88 -25.86
C LEU A 909 76.13 -72.16 -26.38
N LEU A 910 75.62 -73.34 -25.99
CA LEU A 910 75.98 -74.68 -26.44
C LEU A 910 75.79 -74.96 -27.95
N ASP A 911 74.81 -74.35 -28.64
CA ASP A 911 74.57 -74.56 -30.09
C ASP A 911 75.31 -73.54 -30.99
N TYR A 912 75.90 -72.50 -30.40
CA TYR A 912 76.84 -71.61 -31.11
C TYR A 912 78.25 -72.20 -31.21
N LEU A 913 78.54 -73.25 -30.42
CA LEU A 913 79.85 -73.93 -30.35
C LEU A 913 79.84 -75.33 -30.99
N ARG A 914 78.78 -75.70 -31.71
CA ARG A 914 78.75 -76.82 -32.66
C ARG A 914 78.78 -76.26 -34.08
#